data_AF-A0AA39MVT6-F1
#
_entry.id   AF-A0AA39MVT6-F1
#
_cell.length_a   1.000
_cell.length_b   1.000
_cell.length_c   1.000
_cell.angle_alpha   90.00
_cell.angle_beta   90.00
_cell.angle_gamma   90.00
#
_symmetry.space_group_name_H-M   'P 1'
#
loop_
_entity.id
_entity.type
_entity.pdbx_description
1 polymer ?
#
loop_
_entity_poly.entity_id
_entity_poly.type
_entity_poly.pdbx_seq_one_letter_code
_entity_poly.pdbx_strand_id
1 'polypeptide(L)'
;MTVKIFFRNAKELVATLRRLLPRSFVTCSVPSLHRWLISAMTDSSIPASVLKADRDQYHHVIPKFILRKFQVGGQMSKKERTKAFKRTGREPGEVLFYDIAARTIQTRPIATVYGVMNLYRNVRFPFNLHHLEEKLSRLESNAADVILQMHEAVDKGSSFPITRQKLGDLHQFLFLMHYRTVALSSSYTNSDHPENTLVTEQLKRFGESLALSTNSEIWLHFLHYFLDAQIAYDGTSFINEPDLANYTERDILPSNVDISRTPMKIYQRHASMFYLAACQPADGKEFILTDNGFGLWEGLSEQSHIHRIFVVGPRLAIILRNNSVDAQAIPRLNSTLVDIPLPRPTCQYSITGSDFPPRQDGDITSADQYRMSEQAQLDEFTFQITKLTSQQTFDVNSVFLLNGHDDGSVTFASKEFMMRTLECYTDPTSSSLEDPHKRRYEPALSQLRSELHRLSSPSPQTEGIGRDFQIGETDFEAELSPTTQATSSHAVGSSSTAAGPHASLRLSKRSKKLNSSTVQLAGSGAGTIAPPPSHPSGSTQASASEGRLDPFTRPVSESKPSDQHIEALDELMTDIITRKVSFSSSYEQGYKLYILFTAVQPPTVHPFAKDCDRMLSSIISRFEQLLKPPNRRVRPRPYASSPVPHPRVDQQRWDLLITLLTMLGLGSAENPRNALEDRWEEMVRGVLVVGLSTWIVKNRPDMAPSLHLA
;
A
#
# COMPACT_ATOMS: atom_id res chain seq x y z
N MET A 1 55.50 -30.37 -10.38
CA MET A 1 55.11 -29.91 -9.03
C MET A 1 53.68 -29.33 -9.02
N THR A 2 53.31 -28.55 -10.03
CA THR A 2 51.99 -27.91 -10.26
C THR A 2 50.79 -28.87 -10.28
N VAL A 3 50.93 -30.07 -10.86
CA VAL A 3 49.85 -31.08 -10.90
C VAL A 3 49.56 -31.67 -9.51
N LYS A 4 50.59 -31.92 -8.68
CA LYS A 4 50.39 -32.45 -7.31
C LYS A 4 49.71 -31.45 -6.38
N ILE A 5 49.98 -30.16 -6.56
CA ILE A 5 49.34 -29.05 -5.81
C ILE A 5 47.86 -28.92 -6.23
N PHE A 6 47.56 -29.03 -7.52
CA PHE A 6 46.19 -29.01 -8.04
C PHE A 6 45.32 -30.15 -7.49
N PHE A 7 45.86 -31.38 -7.41
CA PHE A 7 45.16 -32.52 -6.81
C PHE A 7 44.98 -32.41 -5.29
N ARG A 8 45.87 -31.69 -4.58
CA ARG A 8 45.74 -31.41 -3.15
C ARG A 8 44.61 -30.42 -2.88
N ASN A 9 44.54 -29.33 -3.66
CA ASN A 9 43.52 -28.29 -3.53
C ASN A 9 42.12 -28.81 -3.92
N ALA A 10 42.01 -29.70 -4.92
CA ALA A 10 40.73 -30.33 -5.28
C ALA A 10 40.22 -31.31 -4.19
N LYS A 11 41.13 -31.99 -3.47
CA LYS A 11 40.75 -32.85 -2.33
C LYS A 11 40.33 -32.06 -1.11
N GLU A 12 41.01 -30.96 -0.79
CA GLU A 12 40.62 -30.04 0.28
C GLU A 12 39.29 -29.35 -0.02
N LEU A 13 39.06 -28.93 -1.27
CA LEU A 13 37.77 -28.39 -1.75
C LEU A 13 36.61 -29.35 -1.50
N VAL A 14 36.76 -30.63 -1.87
CA VAL A 14 35.74 -31.66 -1.64
C VAL A 14 35.55 -31.94 -0.14
N ALA A 15 36.61 -31.86 0.67
CA ALA A 15 36.54 -32.07 2.11
C ALA A 15 35.83 -30.92 2.84
N THR A 16 36.10 -29.66 2.46
CA THR A 16 35.47 -28.47 3.05
C THR A 16 34.00 -28.36 2.64
N LEU A 17 33.66 -28.62 1.37
CA LEU A 17 32.26 -28.66 0.91
C LEU A 17 31.45 -29.78 1.58
N ARG A 18 32.08 -30.92 1.90
CA ARG A 18 31.45 -32.01 2.68
C ARG A 18 31.22 -31.66 4.15
N ARG A 19 31.95 -30.70 4.72
CA ARG A 19 31.72 -30.20 6.08
C ARG A 19 30.62 -29.15 6.14
N LEU A 20 30.46 -28.36 5.08
CA LEU A 20 29.55 -27.21 5.04
C LEU A 20 28.18 -27.52 4.42
N LEU A 21 28.04 -28.60 3.63
CA LEU A 21 26.79 -28.94 2.94
C LEU A 21 26.22 -30.29 3.39
N PRO A 22 24.87 -30.48 3.39
CA PRO A 22 24.24 -31.76 3.72
C PRO A 22 24.74 -32.91 2.83
N ARG A 23 24.90 -34.11 3.43
CA ARG A 23 25.52 -35.30 2.82
C ARG A 23 24.93 -35.75 1.46
N SER A 24 23.74 -35.28 1.08
CA SER A 24 23.07 -35.62 -0.18
C SER A 24 23.64 -34.92 -1.44
N PHE A 25 24.56 -33.97 -1.29
CA PHE A 25 24.92 -33.08 -2.42
C PHE A 25 26.15 -33.46 -3.26
N VAL A 26 27.10 -34.30 -2.80
CA VAL A 26 28.40 -34.46 -3.49
C VAL A 26 28.66 -35.89 -3.97
N THR A 27 28.56 -36.13 -5.29
CA THR A 27 28.93 -37.40 -5.96
C THR A 27 29.51 -37.13 -7.35
N CYS A 28 30.80 -36.79 -7.46
CA CYS A 28 31.48 -36.72 -8.76
C CYS A 28 32.90 -37.30 -8.65
N SER A 29 33.34 -38.05 -9.66
CA SER A 29 34.69 -38.64 -9.73
C SER A 29 35.58 -37.86 -10.69
N VAL A 30 36.86 -37.76 -10.34
CA VAL A 30 37.89 -36.92 -10.98
C VAL A 30 38.11 -37.18 -12.50
N PRO A 31 37.96 -38.40 -13.04
CA PRO A 31 38.22 -38.65 -14.47
C PRO A 31 37.22 -37.99 -15.43
N SER A 32 35.98 -37.72 -15.00
CA SER A 32 34.94 -37.11 -15.84
C SER A 32 35.21 -35.63 -16.15
N LEU A 33 36.03 -34.97 -15.33
CA LEU A 33 36.37 -33.56 -15.43
C LEU A 33 37.31 -33.25 -16.61
N HIS A 34 38.20 -34.19 -16.96
CA HIS A 34 39.21 -34.00 -18.00
C HIS A 34 38.63 -34.06 -19.42
N ARG A 35 37.61 -34.90 -19.65
CA ARG A 35 37.01 -35.11 -20.99
C ARG A 35 36.07 -33.96 -21.40
N TRP A 36 35.62 -33.18 -20.42
CA TRP A 36 34.69 -32.07 -20.59
C TRP A 36 35.40 -30.75 -20.97
N LEU A 37 36.62 -30.52 -20.47
CA LEU A 37 37.43 -29.31 -20.69
C LEU A 37 37.82 -29.05 -22.16
N ILE A 38 37.86 -30.10 -22.99
CA ILE A 38 38.19 -29.96 -24.42
C ILE A 38 36.96 -29.53 -25.24
N SER A 39 35.74 -29.77 -24.76
CA SER A 39 34.51 -29.47 -25.51
C SER A 39 33.98 -28.05 -25.29
N ALA A 40 34.38 -27.37 -24.22
CA ALA A 40 33.73 -26.13 -23.77
C ALA A 40 34.38 -24.84 -24.32
N MET A 41 35.45 -24.95 -25.12
CA MET A 41 36.22 -23.78 -25.59
C MET A 41 35.78 -23.23 -26.97
N THR A 42 34.68 -23.72 -27.57
CA THR A 42 34.35 -23.41 -28.97
C THR A 42 32.96 -22.87 -29.28
N ASP A 43 32.10 -22.52 -28.30
CA ASP A 43 30.79 -21.94 -28.63
C ASP A 43 30.40 -20.80 -27.66
N SER A 44 30.27 -19.59 -28.20
CA SER A 44 29.87 -18.40 -27.44
C SER A 44 28.92 -17.52 -28.24
N SER A 45 27.62 -17.77 -28.07
CA SER A 45 26.57 -16.78 -28.33
C SER A 45 25.42 -16.97 -27.33
N ILE A 46 25.17 -15.95 -26.49
CA ILE A 46 24.05 -15.90 -25.55
C ILE A 46 22.89 -15.10 -26.19
N PRO A 47 21.63 -15.57 -26.11
CA PRO A 47 20.50 -14.94 -26.80
C PRO A 47 19.98 -13.67 -26.09
N ALA A 48 19.56 -12.69 -26.88
CA ALA A 48 19.04 -11.36 -26.51
C ALA A 48 17.69 -11.35 -25.73
N SER A 49 17.26 -12.47 -25.14
CA SER A 49 15.92 -12.63 -24.57
C SER A 49 15.74 -12.13 -23.13
N VAL A 50 16.69 -11.38 -22.55
CA VAL A 50 16.69 -11.03 -21.12
C VAL A 50 16.15 -9.62 -20.81
N LEU A 51 15.97 -8.75 -21.80
CA LEU A 51 15.33 -7.43 -21.58
C LEU A 51 13.88 -7.47 -22.08
N LYS A 52 12.95 -7.86 -21.20
CA LYS A 52 11.54 -7.56 -21.45
C LYS A 52 11.40 -6.04 -21.45
N ALA A 53 10.95 -5.48 -22.57
CA ALA A 53 10.57 -4.07 -22.64
C ALA A 53 9.65 -3.74 -21.46
N ASP A 54 10.04 -2.72 -20.70
CA ASP A 54 9.28 -2.22 -19.57
C ASP A 54 7.91 -1.76 -20.08
N ARG A 55 6.85 -2.42 -19.63
CA ARG A 55 5.49 -2.11 -20.10
C ARG A 55 4.90 -1.05 -19.19
N ASP A 56 4.28 -0.05 -19.79
CA ASP A 56 3.50 0.92 -19.04
C ASP A 56 2.44 0.20 -18.19
N GLN A 57 2.29 0.64 -16.94
CA GLN A 57 1.38 0.05 -15.97
C GLN A 57 0.26 1.00 -15.60
N TYR A 58 -0.97 0.48 -15.59
CA TYR A 58 -2.16 1.22 -15.17
C TYR A 58 -2.37 1.02 -13.66
N HIS A 59 -2.26 2.10 -12.88
CA HIS A 59 -2.36 2.08 -11.42
C HIS A 59 -3.68 2.66 -10.97
N HIS A 60 -4.33 2.06 -9.98
CA HIS A 60 -5.55 2.62 -9.43
C HIS A 60 -5.25 3.54 -8.26
N VAL A 61 -5.76 4.77 -8.36
CA VAL A 61 -5.77 5.73 -7.25
C VAL A 61 -6.73 5.27 -6.18
N ILE A 62 -7.86 4.68 -6.56
CA ILE A 62 -8.78 4.01 -5.64
C ILE A 62 -8.67 2.49 -5.82
N PRO A 63 -8.23 1.74 -4.79
CA PRO A 63 -7.98 0.31 -4.92
C PRO A 63 -9.20 -0.47 -5.42
N LYS A 64 -8.97 -1.38 -6.38
CA LYS A 64 -10.05 -2.18 -7.00
C LYS A 64 -10.88 -2.96 -6.00
N PHE A 65 -10.29 -3.40 -4.87
CA PHE A 65 -11.05 -4.14 -3.86
C PHE A 65 -12.12 -3.29 -3.17
N ILE A 66 -11.92 -1.97 -3.09
CA ILE A 66 -12.91 -1.00 -2.62
C ILE A 66 -13.95 -0.75 -3.71
N LEU A 67 -13.53 -0.50 -4.96
CA LEU A 67 -14.46 -0.28 -6.07
C LEU A 67 -15.42 -1.46 -6.28
N ARG A 68 -14.96 -2.69 -6.08
CA ARG A 68 -15.81 -3.89 -6.14
C ARG A 68 -16.93 -3.90 -5.09
N LYS A 69 -16.81 -3.14 -4.00
CA LYS A 69 -17.89 -2.94 -3.02
C LYS A 69 -19.02 -2.05 -3.55
N PHE A 70 -18.75 -1.26 -4.59
CA PHE A 70 -19.73 -0.43 -5.32
C PHE A 70 -20.18 -1.07 -6.64
N GLN A 71 -19.87 -2.34 -6.87
CA GLN A 71 -20.14 -3.01 -8.14
C GLN A 71 -21.65 -3.15 -8.41
N VAL A 72 -22.06 -2.83 -9.64
CA VAL A 72 -23.41 -3.08 -10.16
C VAL A 72 -23.63 -4.58 -10.43
N GLY A 73 -24.82 -5.08 -10.12
CA GLY A 73 -25.19 -6.47 -10.43
C GLY A 73 -24.70 -7.53 -9.44
N GLY A 74 -24.40 -7.12 -8.21
CA GLY A 74 -23.98 -8.01 -7.12
C GLY A 74 -22.47 -8.29 -7.09
N GLN A 75 -21.96 -8.64 -5.90
CA GLN A 75 -20.54 -8.92 -5.73
C GLN A 75 -20.17 -10.28 -6.35
N MET A 76 -19.14 -10.30 -7.19
CA MET A 76 -18.60 -11.55 -7.74
C MET A 76 -17.47 -12.11 -6.88
N SER A 77 -17.52 -13.40 -6.59
CA SER A 77 -16.42 -14.14 -5.96
C SER A 77 -15.15 -14.11 -6.82
N LYS A 78 -13.99 -14.32 -6.20
CA LYS A 78 -12.69 -14.40 -6.92
C LYS A 78 -12.71 -15.46 -8.03
N LYS A 79 -13.39 -16.59 -7.81
CA LYS A 79 -13.53 -17.68 -8.78
C LYS A 79 -14.36 -17.25 -9.99
N GLU A 80 -15.51 -16.63 -9.76
CA GLU A 80 -16.37 -16.10 -10.82
C GLU A 80 -15.67 -15.03 -11.64
N ARG A 81 -14.97 -14.10 -10.97
CA ARG A 81 -14.20 -13.07 -11.66
C ARG A 81 -13.12 -13.65 -12.55
N THR A 82 -12.38 -14.63 -12.05
CA THR A 82 -11.34 -15.33 -12.84
C THR A 82 -11.96 -16.07 -14.02
N LYS A 83 -13.11 -16.72 -13.85
CA LYS A 83 -13.83 -17.41 -14.92
C LYS A 83 -14.32 -16.43 -15.99
N ALA A 84 -14.90 -15.31 -15.58
CA ALA A 84 -15.36 -14.27 -16.48
C ALA A 84 -14.20 -13.63 -17.26
N PHE A 85 -13.10 -13.29 -16.58
CA PHE A 85 -11.89 -12.77 -17.23
C PHE A 85 -11.33 -13.75 -18.27
N LYS A 86 -11.23 -15.04 -17.93
CA LYS A 86 -10.79 -16.08 -18.88
C LYS A 86 -11.71 -16.19 -20.11
N ARG A 87 -13.00 -15.89 -19.96
CA ARG A 87 -13.98 -15.95 -21.05
C ARG A 87 -13.94 -14.72 -21.94
N THR A 88 -13.81 -13.51 -21.37
CA THR A 88 -13.98 -12.24 -22.08
C THR A 88 -12.67 -11.51 -22.36
N GLY A 89 -11.58 -11.89 -21.69
CA GLY A 89 -10.31 -11.15 -21.67
C GLY A 89 -10.40 -9.81 -20.94
N ARG A 90 -11.54 -9.48 -20.32
CA ARG A 90 -11.80 -8.21 -19.64
C ARG A 90 -12.11 -8.46 -18.18
N GLU A 91 -11.60 -7.61 -17.30
CA GLU A 91 -11.93 -7.70 -15.88
C GLU A 91 -13.43 -7.36 -15.70
N PRO A 92 -14.22 -8.25 -15.06
CA PRO A 92 -15.64 -8.06 -14.92
C PRO A 92 -15.96 -7.06 -13.79
N GLY A 93 -17.12 -6.43 -13.91
CA GLY A 93 -17.66 -5.52 -12.90
C GLY A 93 -17.58 -4.07 -13.33
N GLU A 94 -18.65 -3.35 -13.05
CA GLU A 94 -18.80 -1.94 -13.36
C GLU A 94 -19.36 -1.21 -12.14
N VAL A 95 -19.15 0.10 -12.05
CA VAL A 95 -19.65 0.96 -10.97
C VAL A 95 -20.55 2.05 -11.54
N LEU A 96 -21.54 2.48 -10.76
CA LEU A 96 -22.26 3.72 -11.06
C LEU A 96 -21.35 4.91 -10.76
N PHE A 97 -21.31 5.84 -11.69
CA PHE A 97 -20.35 6.94 -11.69
C PHE A 97 -21.05 8.19 -12.21
N TYR A 98 -21.11 9.23 -11.39
CA TYR A 98 -21.49 10.57 -11.80
C TYR A 98 -20.23 11.36 -12.11
N ASP A 99 -20.11 11.80 -13.36
CA ASP A 99 -19.04 12.67 -13.83
C ASP A 99 -19.49 14.12 -13.66
N ILE A 100 -18.82 14.88 -12.78
CA ILE A 100 -19.28 16.23 -12.41
C ILE A 100 -19.10 17.19 -13.59
N ALA A 101 -17.97 17.09 -14.31
CA ALA A 101 -17.70 17.91 -15.48
C ALA A 101 -18.65 17.59 -16.63
N ALA A 102 -18.82 16.31 -16.97
CA ALA A 102 -19.72 15.91 -18.05
C ALA A 102 -21.20 16.04 -17.65
N ARG A 103 -21.51 16.16 -16.36
CA ARG A 103 -22.87 16.22 -15.79
C ARG A 103 -23.72 15.02 -16.17
N THR A 104 -23.13 13.83 -16.24
CA THR A 104 -23.81 12.60 -16.66
C THR A 104 -23.56 11.45 -15.70
N ILE A 105 -24.62 10.67 -15.45
CA ILE A 105 -24.51 9.38 -14.77
C ILE A 105 -24.23 8.29 -15.80
N GLN A 106 -23.20 7.51 -15.54
CA GLN A 106 -22.74 6.44 -16.41
C GLN A 106 -22.33 5.23 -15.59
N THR A 107 -22.20 4.11 -16.28
CA THR A 107 -21.62 2.89 -15.73
C THR A 107 -20.20 2.77 -16.27
N ARG A 108 -19.19 2.69 -15.39
CA ARG A 108 -17.77 2.59 -15.80
C ARG A 108 -17.15 1.26 -15.38
N PRO A 109 -16.30 0.63 -16.22
CA PRO A 109 -15.59 -0.58 -15.85
C PRO A 109 -14.64 -0.34 -14.66
N ILE A 110 -14.65 -1.25 -13.68
CA ILE A 110 -13.74 -1.19 -12.53
C ILE A 110 -12.27 -1.20 -12.98
N ALA A 111 -11.98 -1.86 -14.11
CA ALA A 111 -10.64 -1.99 -14.66
C ALA A 111 -10.00 -0.67 -15.09
N THR A 112 -10.81 0.35 -15.39
CA THR A 112 -10.37 1.59 -16.05
C THR A 112 -10.87 2.84 -15.34
N VAL A 113 -11.58 2.72 -14.23
CA VAL A 113 -12.04 3.88 -13.43
C VAL A 113 -10.99 4.21 -12.36
N TYR A 114 -10.79 5.50 -12.09
CA TYR A 114 -9.83 6.01 -11.09
C TYR A 114 -8.40 5.48 -11.25
N GLY A 115 -7.85 5.48 -12.47
CA GLY A 115 -6.47 5.05 -12.64
C GLY A 115 -5.63 5.97 -13.51
N VAL A 116 -4.33 5.83 -13.29
CA VAL A 116 -3.27 6.69 -13.80
C VAL A 116 -2.16 5.80 -14.32
N MET A 117 -1.70 6.09 -15.54
CA MET A 117 -0.58 5.37 -16.13
C MET A 117 0.73 5.74 -15.43
N ASN A 118 1.54 4.73 -15.11
CA ASN A 118 2.91 4.88 -14.60
C ASN A 118 3.04 5.75 -13.34
N LEU A 119 2.00 5.82 -12.51
CA LEU A 119 1.97 6.65 -11.30
C LEU A 119 3.19 6.43 -10.38
N TYR A 120 3.64 5.19 -10.21
CA TYR A 120 4.77 4.87 -9.32
C TYR A 120 6.08 4.56 -10.06
N ARG A 121 6.15 4.88 -11.36
CA ARG A 121 7.34 4.60 -12.16
C ARG A 121 8.49 5.47 -11.68
N ASN A 122 9.53 4.85 -11.13
CA ASN A 122 10.67 5.56 -10.56
C ASN A 122 11.95 5.32 -11.36
N VAL A 123 12.27 6.26 -12.23
CA VAL A 123 13.44 6.21 -13.13
C VAL A 123 14.79 6.18 -12.41
N ARG A 124 14.85 6.59 -11.14
CA ARG A 124 16.08 6.55 -10.32
C ARG A 124 16.43 5.14 -9.85
N PHE A 125 15.52 4.18 -9.99
CA PHE A 125 15.73 2.77 -9.66
C PHE A 125 15.70 1.94 -10.95
N PRO A 126 16.71 2.08 -11.85
CA PRO A 126 16.67 1.51 -13.20
C PRO A 126 16.52 -0.02 -13.24
N PHE A 127 16.91 -0.70 -12.16
CA PHE A 127 16.79 -2.16 -12.02
C PHE A 127 15.40 -2.63 -11.63
N ASN A 128 14.60 -1.77 -11.01
CA ASN A 128 13.24 -2.05 -10.61
C ASN A 128 12.43 -0.74 -10.60
N LEU A 129 12.06 -0.31 -11.80
CA LEU A 129 11.26 0.88 -12.04
C LEU A 129 9.91 0.85 -11.28
N HIS A 130 9.44 -0.36 -10.91
CA HIS A 130 8.17 -0.65 -10.25
C HIS A 130 8.33 -1.13 -8.80
N HIS A 131 9.47 -0.87 -8.15
CA HIS A 131 9.71 -1.34 -6.78
C HIS A 131 8.68 -0.80 -5.76
N LEU A 132 8.18 0.43 -5.98
CA LEU A 132 7.12 1.01 -5.15
C LEU A 132 5.80 0.29 -5.35
N GLU A 133 5.44 -0.05 -6.59
CA GLU A 133 4.23 -0.81 -6.88
C GLU A 133 4.25 -2.18 -6.20
N GLU A 134 5.41 -2.86 -6.18
CA GLU A 134 5.53 -4.13 -5.45
C GLU A 134 5.27 -3.96 -3.95
N LYS A 135 5.88 -2.94 -3.32
CA LYS A 135 5.68 -2.65 -1.89
C LYS A 135 4.23 -2.26 -1.58
N LEU A 136 3.63 -1.41 -2.41
CA LEU A 136 2.23 -0.99 -2.29
C LEU A 136 1.30 -2.18 -2.47
N SER A 137 1.54 -3.06 -3.44
CA SER A 137 0.70 -4.24 -3.68
C SER A 137 0.63 -5.18 -2.48
N ARG A 138 1.73 -5.32 -1.73
CA ARG A 138 1.76 -6.09 -0.47
C ARG A 138 0.92 -5.42 0.60
N LEU A 139 1.13 -4.12 0.81
CA LEU A 139 0.39 -3.34 1.80
C LEU A 139 -1.12 -3.34 1.50
N GLU A 140 -1.49 -3.14 0.24
CA GLU A 140 -2.88 -3.19 -0.22
C GLU A 140 -3.49 -4.57 -0.03
N SER A 141 -2.74 -5.65 -0.27
CA SER A 141 -3.21 -7.01 0.00
C SER A 141 -3.50 -7.21 1.49
N ASN A 142 -2.58 -6.78 2.36
CA ASN A 142 -2.74 -6.91 3.81
C ASN A 142 -3.94 -6.09 4.31
N ALA A 143 -4.06 -4.84 3.87
CA ALA A 143 -5.18 -3.96 4.22
C ALA A 143 -6.51 -4.48 3.66
N ALA A 144 -6.53 -5.04 2.45
CA ALA A 144 -7.73 -5.63 1.86
C ALA A 144 -8.26 -6.80 2.70
N ASP A 145 -7.39 -7.65 3.26
CA ASP A 145 -7.79 -8.75 4.12
C ASP A 145 -8.41 -8.26 5.43
N VAL A 146 -7.87 -7.18 6.01
CA VAL A 146 -8.44 -6.54 7.21
C VAL A 146 -9.80 -5.91 6.89
N ILE A 147 -9.88 -5.10 5.83
CA ILE A 147 -11.13 -4.44 5.42
C ILE A 147 -12.21 -5.48 5.07
N LEU A 148 -11.84 -6.62 4.48
CA LEU A 148 -12.76 -7.72 4.24
C LEU A 148 -13.35 -8.26 5.56
N GLN A 149 -12.52 -8.50 6.57
CA GLN A 149 -12.98 -8.92 7.90
C GLN A 149 -13.92 -7.87 8.54
N MET A 150 -13.62 -6.59 8.36
CA MET A 150 -14.49 -5.50 8.83
C MET A 150 -15.86 -5.54 8.14
N HIS A 151 -15.92 -5.73 6.81
CA HIS A 151 -17.19 -5.90 6.09
C HIS A 151 -17.96 -7.13 6.58
N GLU A 152 -17.30 -8.25 6.81
CA GLU A 152 -17.95 -9.45 7.37
C GLU A 152 -18.52 -9.22 8.77
N ALA A 153 -17.85 -8.41 9.59
CA ALA A 153 -18.33 -8.03 10.91
C ALA A 153 -19.52 -7.07 10.84
N VAL A 154 -19.54 -6.14 9.86
CA VAL A 154 -20.73 -5.32 9.54
C VAL A 154 -21.92 -6.23 9.21
N ASP A 155 -21.71 -7.22 8.34
CA ASP A 155 -22.78 -8.14 7.91
C ASP A 155 -23.32 -9.00 9.06
N LYS A 156 -22.47 -9.36 10.03
CA LYS A 156 -22.84 -10.14 11.22
C LYS A 156 -23.37 -9.28 12.38
N GLY A 157 -23.20 -7.95 12.31
CA GLY A 157 -23.50 -7.04 13.42
C GLY A 157 -22.60 -7.30 14.65
N SER A 158 -21.35 -7.69 14.43
CA SER A 158 -20.40 -8.05 15.50
C SER A 158 -19.24 -7.06 15.62
N SER A 159 -18.49 -7.14 16.72
CA SER A 159 -17.16 -6.55 16.80
C SER A 159 -16.17 -7.30 15.90
N PHE A 160 -15.02 -6.69 15.64
CA PHE A 160 -13.92 -7.36 14.93
C PHE A 160 -12.59 -7.19 15.69
N PRO A 161 -11.90 -8.30 16.03
CA PRO A 161 -10.55 -8.26 16.56
C PRO A 161 -9.52 -8.10 15.44
N ILE A 162 -8.44 -7.36 15.72
CA ILE A 162 -7.31 -7.19 14.81
C ILE A 162 -6.02 -7.13 15.63
N THR A 163 -4.95 -7.78 15.15
CA THR A 163 -3.65 -7.71 15.81
C THR A 163 -2.98 -6.35 15.58
N ARG A 164 -2.06 -5.95 16.46
CA ARG A 164 -1.27 -4.72 16.32
C ARG A 164 -0.61 -4.61 14.95
N GLN A 165 0.03 -5.69 14.48
CA GLN A 165 0.67 -5.70 13.16
C GLN A 165 -0.32 -5.36 12.04
N LYS A 166 -1.47 -6.04 12.01
CA LYS A 166 -2.51 -5.80 11.00
C LYS A 166 -3.11 -4.39 11.11
N LEU A 167 -3.24 -3.87 12.33
CA LEU A 167 -3.68 -2.49 12.56
C LEU A 167 -2.66 -1.47 12.04
N GLY A 168 -1.36 -1.74 12.24
CA GLY A 168 -0.27 -0.96 11.68
C GLY A 168 -0.32 -0.93 10.15
N ASP A 169 -0.45 -2.11 9.51
CA ASP A 169 -0.61 -2.22 8.06
C ASP A 169 -1.83 -1.42 7.56
N LEU A 170 -2.97 -1.50 8.27
CA LEU A 170 -4.17 -0.72 7.92
C LEU A 170 -3.93 0.79 8.07
N HIS A 171 -3.29 1.25 9.15
CA HIS A 171 -2.97 2.67 9.36
C HIS A 171 -2.02 3.20 8.28
N GLN A 172 -0.98 2.45 7.94
CA GLN A 172 -0.05 2.78 6.86
C GLN A 172 -0.78 2.86 5.51
N PHE A 173 -1.65 1.89 5.22
CA PHE A 173 -2.48 1.92 4.02
C PHE A 173 -3.35 3.19 3.97
N LEU A 174 -4.11 3.50 5.02
CA LEU A 174 -4.99 4.68 5.05
C LEU A 174 -4.21 5.98 4.89
N PHE A 175 -3.07 6.12 5.57
CA PHE A 175 -2.19 7.27 5.41
C PHE A 175 -1.70 7.39 3.96
N LEU A 176 -1.22 6.30 3.35
CA LEU A 176 -0.72 6.34 1.99
C LEU A 176 -1.83 6.61 0.97
N MET A 177 -3.05 6.12 1.20
CA MET A 177 -4.20 6.48 0.37
C MET A 177 -4.47 7.98 0.40
N HIS A 178 -4.43 8.60 1.58
CA HIS A 178 -4.53 10.05 1.71
C HIS A 178 -3.37 10.78 1.01
N TYR A 179 -2.14 10.33 1.26
CA TYR A 179 -0.93 10.94 0.68
C TYR A 179 -0.91 10.90 -0.85
N ARG A 180 -1.38 9.80 -1.47
CA ARG A 180 -1.54 9.68 -2.93
C ARG A 180 -2.52 10.71 -3.46
N THR A 181 -3.67 10.88 -2.81
CA THR A 181 -4.70 11.85 -3.22
C THR A 181 -4.18 13.29 -3.18
N VAL A 182 -3.47 13.66 -2.12
CA VAL A 182 -2.88 15.01 -1.97
C VAL A 182 -1.91 15.31 -3.12
N ALA A 183 -1.06 14.34 -3.49
CA ALA A 183 -0.11 14.53 -4.56
C ALA A 183 -0.73 14.63 -5.96
N LEU A 184 -1.92 14.04 -6.14
CA LEU A 184 -2.70 14.17 -7.37
C LEU A 184 -3.55 15.45 -7.39
N SER A 185 -3.67 16.15 -6.26
CA SER A 185 -4.38 17.43 -6.20
C SER A 185 -3.58 18.51 -6.93
N SER A 186 -4.21 19.15 -7.90
CA SER A 186 -3.66 20.32 -8.62
C SER A 186 -3.30 21.47 -7.67
N SER A 187 -4.00 21.59 -6.53
CA SER A 187 -3.70 22.60 -5.52
C SER A 187 -2.34 22.41 -4.86
N TYR A 188 -1.89 21.17 -4.63
CA TYR A 188 -0.59 20.88 -3.99
C TYR A 188 0.59 21.11 -4.94
N THR A 189 0.35 20.99 -6.24
CA THR A 189 1.34 21.24 -7.29
C THR A 189 1.33 22.68 -7.80
N ASN A 190 0.33 23.48 -7.42
CA ASN A 190 0.27 24.89 -7.74
C ASN A 190 1.20 25.71 -6.83
N SER A 191 2.43 25.92 -7.33
CA SER A 191 3.47 26.71 -6.69
C SER A 191 3.09 28.19 -6.50
N ASP A 192 2.10 28.69 -7.26
CA ASP A 192 1.68 30.08 -7.22
C ASP A 192 0.62 30.35 -6.14
N HIS A 193 0.16 29.31 -5.42
CA HIS A 193 -0.79 29.50 -4.33
C HIS A 193 -0.08 30.11 -3.11
N PRO A 194 -0.52 31.29 -2.59
CA PRO A 194 0.20 32.00 -1.54
C PRO A 194 0.37 31.17 -0.26
N GLU A 195 -0.60 30.32 0.08
CA GLU A 195 -0.52 29.42 1.24
C GLU A 195 0.47 28.25 1.05
N ASN A 196 0.87 27.94 -0.20
CA ASN A 196 1.81 26.86 -0.51
C ASN A 196 3.24 27.34 -0.74
N THR A 197 3.48 28.65 -0.82
CA THR A 197 4.79 29.23 -1.16
C THR A 197 5.92 28.72 -0.24
N LEU A 198 5.65 28.67 1.07
CA LEU A 198 6.62 28.23 2.06
C LEU A 198 6.91 26.73 1.99
N VAL A 199 5.87 25.91 1.81
CA VAL A 199 5.98 24.46 1.63
C VAL A 199 6.73 24.15 0.32
N THR A 200 6.44 24.89 -0.74
CA THR A 200 7.10 24.74 -2.05
C THR A 200 8.59 25.05 -1.95
N GLU A 201 8.96 26.13 -1.28
CA GLU A 201 10.37 26.49 -1.07
C GLU A 201 11.12 25.43 -0.22
N GLN A 202 10.48 24.86 0.80
CA GLN A 202 11.07 23.77 1.58
C GLN A 202 11.21 22.48 0.77
N LEU A 203 10.18 22.09 0.01
CA LEU A 203 10.24 20.93 -0.88
C LEU A 203 11.35 21.11 -1.93
N LYS A 204 11.52 22.33 -2.45
CA LYS A 204 12.61 22.68 -3.35
C LYS A 204 13.98 22.48 -2.67
N ARG A 205 14.19 23.02 -1.47
CA ARG A 205 15.44 22.82 -0.70
C ARG A 205 15.69 21.34 -0.38
N PHE A 206 14.64 20.61 0.00
CA PHE A 206 14.71 19.17 0.22
C PHE A 206 15.16 18.46 -1.07
N GLY A 207 14.53 18.80 -2.20
CA GLY A 207 14.86 18.26 -3.50
C GLY A 207 16.31 18.53 -3.89
N GLU A 208 16.76 19.78 -3.78
CA GLU A 208 18.15 20.19 -4.01
C GLU A 208 19.13 19.39 -3.14
N SER A 209 18.83 19.20 -1.85
CA SER A 209 19.70 18.46 -0.92
C SER A 209 19.90 16.98 -1.27
N LEU A 210 18.95 16.38 -2.00
CA LEU A 210 18.99 14.98 -2.43
C LEU A 210 19.13 14.81 -3.95
N ALA A 211 19.43 15.90 -4.66
CA ALA A 211 19.47 15.97 -6.11
C ALA A 211 18.18 15.42 -6.78
N LEU A 212 17.01 15.73 -6.21
CA LEU A 212 15.68 15.47 -6.77
C LEU A 212 15.21 16.75 -7.46
N SER A 213 14.96 16.64 -8.77
CA SER A 213 14.72 17.78 -9.66
C SER A 213 13.25 18.12 -9.84
N THR A 214 12.35 17.19 -9.51
CA THR A 214 10.90 17.36 -9.69
C THR A 214 10.10 17.05 -8.42
N ASN A 215 8.93 17.66 -8.28
CA ASN A 215 7.99 17.35 -7.21
C ASN A 215 7.57 15.87 -7.22
N SER A 216 7.46 15.28 -8.40
CA SER A 216 7.18 13.84 -8.55
C SER A 216 8.30 12.97 -7.99
N GLU A 217 9.57 13.33 -8.20
CA GLU A 217 10.70 12.61 -7.60
C GLU A 217 10.72 12.74 -6.07
N ILE A 218 10.45 13.93 -5.53
CA ILE A 218 10.33 14.15 -4.08
C ILE A 218 9.18 13.32 -3.49
N TRP A 219 8.03 13.32 -4.16
CA TRP A 219 6.88 12.52 -3.76
C TRP A 219 7.17 11.01 -3.79
N LEU A 220 7.80 10.51 -4.85
CA LEU A 220 8.22 9.10 -4.94
C LEU A 220 9.25 8.74 -3.85
N HIS A 221 10.13 9.69 -3.49
CA HIS A 221 11.09 9.50 -2.40
C HIS A 221 10.37 9.38 -1.04
N PHE A 222 9.41 10.26 -0.76
CA PHE A 222 8.61 10.19 0.46
C PHE A 222 7.79 8.91 0.51
N LEU A 223 7.16 8.53 -0.61
CA LEU A 223 6.42 7.28 -0.73
C LEU A 223 7.30 6.05 -0.46
N HIS A 224 8.52 6.04 -1.00
CA HIS A 224 9.52 5.01 -0.69
C HIS A 224 9.80 4.95 0.82
N TYR A 225 10.05 6.12 1.43
CA TYR A 225 10.30 6.22 2.86
C TYR A 225 9.15 5.66 3.68
N PHE A 226 7.92 6.11 3.41
CA PHE A 226 6.74 5.70 4.16
C PHE A 226 6.47 4.20 4.07
N LEU A 227 6.81 3.57 2.94
CA LEU A 227 6.66 2.12 2.76
C LEU A 227 7.69 1.29 3.52
N ASP A 228 8.89 1.83 3.72
CA ASP A 228 9.97 1.16 4.45
C ASP A 228 10.02 1.51 5.92
N ALA A 229 9.41 2.62 6.31
CA ALA A 229 9.29 3.03 7.70
C ALA A 229 8.55 1.93 8.47
N GLN A 230 9.30 1.21 9.31
CA GLN A 230 8.66 0.45 10.38
C GLN A 230 7.96 1.48 11.26
N ILE A 231 6.65 1.31 11.44
CA ILE A 231 5.90 2.12 12.40
C ILE A 231 6.44 1.75 13.78
N ALA A 232 7.48 2.43 14.21
CA ALA A 232 7.72 2.53 15.62
C ALA A 232 6.54 3.32 16.16
N TYR A 233 5.70 2.71 16.98
CA TYR A 233 4.79 3.46 17.85
C TYR A 233 5.63 4.14 18.95
N ASP A 234 6.71 4.84 18.56
CA ASP A 234 7.60 5.63 19.41
C ASP A 234 6.97 7.01 19.66
N GLY A 235 5.70 7.00 20.06
CA GLY A 235 4.93 8.23 20.28
C GLY A 235 5.41 9.04 21.48
N THR A 236 6.67 8.98 21.89
CA THR A 236 7.13 9.64 23.12
C THR A 236 8.56 10.19 23.04
N SER A 237 9.50 9.50 22.38
CA SER A 237 10.85 10.03 22.14
C SER A 237 10.83 11.30 21.29
N PHE A 238 9.81 11.45 20.43
CA PHE A 238 9.58 12.65 19.62
C PHE A 238 8.57 13.64 20.22
N ILE A 239 7.65 13.21 21.09
CA ILE A 239 6.73 14.13 21.79
C ILE A 239 7.49 14.99 22.80
N ASN A 240 8.62 14.49 23.31
CA ASN A 240 9.53 15.26 24.15
C ASN A 240 10.41 16.26 23.37
N GLU A 241 10.35 16.31 22.04
CA GLU A 241 10.83 17.52 21.34
C GLU A 241 9.76 18.62 21.54
N PRO A 242 10.05 19.67 22.33
CA PRO A 242 9.10 20.78 22.54
C PRO A 242 8.67 21.46 21.24
N ASP A 243 9.43 21.24 20.17
CA ASP A 243 9.06 21.67 18.84
C ASP A 243 7.77 20.98 18.38
N LEU A 244 7.60 19.66 18.53
CA LEU A 244 6.54 18.88 17.86
C LEU A 244 5.11 19.25 18.32
N ALA A 245 4.96 19.64 19.59
CA ALA A 245 3.69 20.06 20.18
C ALA A 245 3.19 21.43 19.67
N ASN A 246 4.10 22.28 19.15
CA ASN A 246 3.79 23.59 18.60
C ASN A 246 3.61 23.57 17.08
N TYR A 247 3.81 22.44 16.40
CA TYR A 247 3.55 22.38 14.96
C TYR A 247 2.04 22.37 14.74
N THR A 248 1.42 23.42 14.21
CA THR A 248 0.18 23.24 13.46
C THR A 248 0.49 22.60 12.10
N GLU A 249 -0.50 22.15 11.33
CA GLU A 249 -0.25 21.70 9.94
C GLU A 249 0.34 22.83 9.06
N ARG A 250 0.18 24.10 9.49
CA ARG A 250 0.80 25.30 8.90
C ARG A 250 2.25 25.52 9.34
N ASP A 251 2.67 24.92 10.46
CA ASP A 251 3.98 25.17 11.09
C ASP A 251 4.99 24.03 10.85
N ILE A 252 4.95 23.30 9.72
CA ILE A 252 6.07 22.45 9.23
C ILE A 252 7.37 23.29 8.96
N LEU A 253 7.44 24.48 9.54
CA LEU A 253 8.18 25.64 9.08
C LEU A 253 9.12 26.29 10.11
N PRO A 254 9.92 25.54 10.90
CA PRO A 254 11.20 26.06 11.35
C PRO A 254 12.22 25.96 10.21
N SER A 255 13.00 27.04 10.04
CA SER A 255 14.15 27.13 9.13
C SER A 255 15.33 26.20 9.48
N ASN A 256 15.22 25.41 10.57
CA ASN A 256 16.30 24.59 11.15
C ASN A 256 15.95 23.09 11.27
N VAL A 257 14.86 22.61 10.65
CA VAL A 257 14.51 21.18 10.72
C VAL A 257 15.52 20.35 9.95
N ASP A 258 15.96 19.23 10.53
CA ASP A 258 16.67 18.17 9.81
C ASP A 258 15.78 17.66 8.68
N ILE A 259 15.98 18.24 7.49
CA ILE A 259 15.28 18.00 6.24
C ILE A 259 15.17 16.49 5.95
N SER A 260 16.18 15.71 6.36
CA SER A 260 16.22 14.25 6.14
C SER A 260 15.17 13.46 6.94
N ARG A 261 14.70 14.00 8.08
CA ARG A 261 13.72 13.35 8.97
C ARG A 261 12.29 13.80 8.73
N THR A 262 12.05 14.74 7.83
CA THR A 262 10.73 15.32 7.56
C THR A 262 9.65 14.26 7.27
N PRO A 263 9.86 13.27 6.36
CA PRO A 263 8.86 12.25 6.09
C PRO A 263 8.47 11.48 7.37
N MET A 264 9.47 11.05 8.13
CA MET A 264 9.26 10.34 9.39
C MET A 264 8.34 11.11 10.35
N LYS A 265 8.63 12.39 10.58
CA LYS A 265 7.86 13.25 11.48
C LYS A 265 6.41 13.40 11.02
N ILE A 266 6.17 13.57 9.72
CA ILE A 266 4.82 13.66 9.15
C ILE A 266 4.03 12.37 9.42
N TYR A 267 4.62 11.23 9.10
CA TYR A 267 3.96 9.94 9.22
C TYR A 267 3.67 9.58 10.68
N GLN A 268 4.66 9.72 11.55
CA GLN A 268 4.56 9.42 12.98
C GLN A 268 3.55 10.33 13.68
N ARG A 269 3.52 11.62 13.32
CA ARG A 269 2.49 12.54 13.80
C ARG A 269 1.09 12.07 13.40
N HIS A 270 0.88 11.73 12.14
CA HIS A 270 -0.41 11.20 11.70
C HIS A 270 -0.78 9.88 12.43
N ALA A 271 0.17 8.96 12.59
CA ALA A 271 -0.08 7.68 13.25
C ALA A 271 -0.39 7.82 14.75
N SER A 272 0.19 8.81 15.42
CA SER A 272 0.01 9.04 16.87
C SER A 272 -1.15 9.97 17.21
N MET A 273 -1.58 10.84 16.30
CA MET A 273 -2.66 11.80 16.56
C MET A 273 -4.06 11.18 16.50
N PHE A 274 -4.27 10.08 15.76
CA PHE A 274 -5.60 9.54 15.53
C PHE A 274 -5.77 8.11 16.04
N TYR A 275 -6.97 7.78 16.50
CA TYR A 275 -7.40 6.40 16.69
C TYR A 275 -8.44 6.03 15.62
N LEU A 276 -8.48 4.75 15.28
CA LEU A 276 -9.39 4.22 14.28
C LEU A 276 -10.76 3.91 14.89
N ALA A 277 -11.83 4.26 14.17
CA ALA A 277 -13.19 3.83 14.43
C ALA A 277 -13.86 3.36 13.13
N ALA A 278 -14.80 2.42 13.25
CA ALA A 278 -15.54 1.86 12.12
C ALA A 278 -17.02 2.23 12.22
N CYS A 279 -17.59 2.68 11.11
CA CYS A 279 -18.98 3.09 11.01
C CYS A 279 -19.71 2.30 9.92
N GLN A 280 -20.95 1.92 10.20
CA GLN A 280 -21.90 1.44 9.19
C GLN A 280 -23.02 2.46 9.03
N PRO A 281 -23.59 2.64 7.82
CA PRO A 281 -24.67 3.60 7.60
C PRO A 281 -25.95 3.15 8.32
N ALA A 282 -26.92 4.05 8.41
CA ALA A 282 -28.27 3.73 8.84
C ALA A 282 -28.94 2.68 7.92
N ASP A 283 -29.98 2.03 8.42
CA ASP A 283 -30.75 1.07 7.62
C ASP A 283 -31.34 1.74 6.37
N GLY A 284 -31.19 1.08 5.22
CA GLY A 284 -31.64 1.63 3.95
C GLY A 284 -30.92 2.94 3.58
N LYS A 285 -29.65 3.09 3.96
CA LYS A 285 -28.75 4.15 3.51
C LYS A 285 -27.41 3.54 3.08
N GLU A 286 -26.65 4.29 2.31
CA GLU A 286 -25.30 3.91 1.90
C GLU A 286 -24.34 5.11 1.95
N PHE A 287 -23.06 4.81 2.10
CA PHE A 287 -21.99 5.77 1.89
C PHE A 287 -21.68 5.91 0.40
N ILE A 288 -21.25 7.11 0.00
CA ILE A 288 -20.77 7.42 -1.36
C ILE A 288 -19.26 7.63 -1.35
N LEU A 289 -18.64 7.60 -2.54
CA LEU A 289 -17.21 7.81 -2.70
C LEU A 289 -16.95 8.85 -3.79
N THR A 290 -16.06 9.81 -3.54
CA THR A 290 -15.55 10.73 -4.56
C THR A 290 -14.15 10.32 -5.01
N ASP A 291 -13.69 10.85 -6.15
CA ASP A 291 -12.33 10.64 -6.66
C ASP A 291 -11.24 11.07 -5.67
N ASN A 292 -11.50 12.09 -4.87
CA ASN A 292 -10.62 12.58 -3.82
C ASN A 292 -11.01 12.09 -2.41
N GLY A 293 -11.92 11.12 -2.30
CA GLY A 293 -12.58 10.75 -1.05
C GLY A 293 -11.73 10.03 0.00
N PHE A 294 -10.45 9.76 -0.27
CA PHE A 294 -9.59 9.04 0.66
C PHE A 294 -8.87 9.99 1.61
N GLY A 295 -9.31 10.01 2.86
CA GLY A 295 -8.71 10.80 3.92
C GLY A 295 -9.14 12.26 3.90
N LEU A 296 -10.37 12.53 3.43
CA LEU A 296 -11.00 13.85 3.60
C LEU A 296 -11.04 14.18 5.09
N TRP A 297 -10.64 15.39 5.43
CA TRP A 297 -10.69 15.87 6.80
C TRP A 297 -12.05 16.52 7.08
N GLU A 298 -12.49 16.41 8.32
CA GLU A 298 -13.69 17.10 8.79
C GLU A 298 -13.43 17.65 10.19
N GLY A 299 -13.89 18.88 10.37
CA GLY A 299 -13.84 19.59 11.63
C GLY A 299 -12.48 20.18 11.98
N LEU A 300 -12.52 21.27 12.76
CA LEU A 300 -11.35 21.98 13.24
C LEU A 300 -11.40 22.11 14.76
N SER A 301 -10.31 21.74 15.40
CA SER A 301 -9.93 22.20 16.74
C SER A 301 -8.97 23.39 16.60
N GLU A 302 -8.64 24.06 17.70
CA GLU A 302 -7.70 25.20 17.70
C GLU A 302 -6.35 24.90 17.03
N GLN A 303 -5.92 23.62 17.03
CA GLN A 303 -4.57 23.24 16.62
C GLN A 303 -4.54 22.13 15.53
N SER A 304 -5.67 21.49 15.23
CA SER A 304 -5.67 20.32 14.34
C SER A 304 -7.04 19.91 13.81
N HIS A 305 -7.04 19.12 12.73
CA HIS A 305 -8.23 18.45 12.22
C HIS A 305 -8.76 17.41 13.22
N ILE A 306 -10.08 17.28 13.29
CA ILE A 306 -10.78 16.42 14.25
C ILE A 306 -10.93 15.00 13.68
N HIS A 307 -11.37 14.88 12.44
CA HIS A 307 -11.63 13.60 11.78
C HIS A 307 -10.90 13.48 10.45
N ARG A 308 -10.53 12.25 10.08
CA ARG A 308 -10.21 11.87 8.69
C ARG A 308 -11.07 10.69 8.28
N ILE A 309 -11.71 10.78 7.13
CA ILE A 309 -12.76 9.87 6.71
C ILE A 309 -12.32 9.07 5.49
N PHE A 310 -12.58 7.77 5.53
CA PHE A 310 -12.25 6.82 4.46
C PHE A 310 -13.46 5.91 4.20
N VAL A 311 -14.13 6.11 3.06
CA VAL A 311 -15.22 5.21 2.65
C VAL A 311 -14.62 4.01 1.92
N VAL A 312 -14.72 2.84 2.54
CA VAL A 312 -14.16 1.56 2.03
C VAL A 312 -15.25 0.62 1.49
N GLY A 313 -16.46 1.15 1.30
CA GLY A 313 -17.61 0.52 0.66
C GLY A 313 -18.91 1.22 1.04
N PRO A 314 -20.04 0.92 0.37
CA PRO A 314 -21.32 1.57 0.63
C PRO A 314 -21.87 1.29 2.03
N ARG A 315 -21.37 0.26 2.73
CA ARG A 315 -21.80 -0.14 4.07
C ARG A 315 -20.74 0.02 5.16
N LEU A 316 -19.56 0.54 4.82
CA LEU A 316 -18.45 0.67 5.76
C LEU A 316 -17.63 1.93 5.49
N ALA A 317 -17.53 2.78 6.50
CA ALA A 317 -16.59 3.89 6.56
C ALA A 317 -15.64 3.70 7.75
N ILE A 318 -14.40 4.12 7.57
CA ILE A 318 -13.39 4.21 8.63
C ILE A 318 -13.20 5.68 8.94
N ILE A 319 -13.30 6.04 10.22
CA ILE A 319 -13.04 7.40 10.70
C ILE A 319 -11.84 7.34 11.63
N LEU A 320 -10.80 8.08 11.29
CA LEU A 320 -9.68 8.35 12.20
C LEU A 320 -10.06 9.59 13.02
N ARG A 321 -10.29 9.43 14.32
CA ARG A 321 -10.63 10.53 15.23
C ARG A 321 -9.40 10.95 16.02
N ASN A 322 -9.22 12.26 16.14
CA ASN A 322 -8.10 12.83 16.87
C ASN A 322 -8.18 12.47 18.36
N ASN A 323 -7.06 12.04 18.93
CA ASN A 323 -6.94 11.60 20.31
C ASN A 323 -7.28 12.71 21.32
N SER A 324 -7.15 13.99 20.95
CA SER A 324 -7.45 15.13 21.83
C SER A 324 -8.95 15.35 22.07
N VAL A 325 -9.81 14.88 21.16
CA VAL A 325 -11.27 15.12 21.21
C VAL A 325 -11.90 14.49 22.44
N ASP A 326 -11.46 13.29 22.83
CA ASP A 326 -12.00 12.59 24.01
C ASP A 326 -11.33 13.06 25.32
N ALA A 327 -10.13 13.65 25.23
CA ALA A 327 -9.29 13.97 26.38
C ALA A 327 -9.61 15.33 27.01
N GLN A 328 -10.28 16.22 26.27
CA GLN A 328 -10.53 17.58 26.68
C GLN A 328 -12.00 17.93 26.47
N ALA A 329 -12.61 18.60 27.45
CA ALA A 329 -13.86 19.35 27.25
C ALA A 329 -13.52 20.61 26.42
N ILE A 330 -13.12 20.44 25.15
CA ILE A 330 -12.72 21.55 24.28
C ILE A 330 -13.98 22.36 23.99
N PRO A 331 -14.09 23.61 24.48
CA PRO A 331 -15.36 24.34 24.48
C PRO A 331 -15.82 24.78 23.08
N ARG A 332 -15.08 24.49 22.00
CA ARG A 332 -15.38 24.92 20.63
C ARG A 332 -14.85 23.96 19.56
N LEU A 333 -15.43 22.77 19.46
CA LEU A 333 -15.21 21.91 18.30
C LEU A 333 -16.16 22.36 17.17
N ASN A 334 -15.60 22.81 16.04
CA ASN A 334 -16.40 23.05 14.85
C ASN A 334 -16.39 21.77 14.02
N SER A 335 -17.37 20.88 14.24
CA SER A 335 -17.50 19.63 13.51
C SER A 335 -18.95 19.16 13.47
N THR A 336 -19.42 18.70 12.32
CA THR A 336 -20.73 18.07 12.14
C THR A 336 -20.72 16.60 12.54
N LEU A 337 -19.53 16.00 12.71
CA LEU A 337 -19.36 14.58 13.05
C LEU A 337 -18.96 14.36 14.52
N VAL A 338 -18.83 15.43 15.31
CA VAL A 338 -18.40 15.35 16.73
C VAL A 338 -19.35 14.49 17.57
N ASP A 339 -20.65 14.55 17.29
CA ASP A 339 -21.67 13.82 18.04
C ASP A 339 -21.79 12.34 17.65
N ILE A 340 -20.99 11.87 16.68
CA ILE A 340 -20.94 10.44 16.36
C ILE A 340 -20.21 9.71 17.50
N PRO A 341 -20.83 8.69 18.13
CA PRO A 341 -20.18 7.90 19.17
C PRO A 341 -19.15 6.96 18.53
N LEU A 342 -17.88 7.37 18.57
CA LEU A 342 -16.75 6.60 18.04
C LEU A 342 -15.94 5.99 19.20
N PRO A 343 -16.33 4.81 19.73
CA PRO A 343 -15.63 4.21 20.86
C PRO A 343 -14.22 3.78 20.47
N ARG A 344 -13.28 3.96 21.39
CA ARG A 344 -11.92 3.41 21.25
C ARG A 344 -11.94 1.88 21.27
N PRO A 345 -11.00 1.23 20.55
CA PRO A 345 -10.88 -0.22 20.62
C PRO A 345 -10.50 -0.67 22.03
N THR A 346 -11.04 -1.81 22.45
CA THR A 346 -10.57 -2.50 23.65
C THR A 346 -9.31 -3.28 23.30
N CYS A 347 -8.21 -3.02 24.03
CA CYS A 347 -6.92 -3.65 23.80
C CYS A 347 -6.72 -4.83 24.77
N GLN A 348 -6.38 -5.99 24.23
CA GLN A 348 -5.90 -7.15 24.97
C GLN A 348 -4.41 -7.33 24.66
N TYR A 349 -3.57 -7.05 25.65
CA TYR A 349 -2.14 -7.23 25.52
C TYR A 349 -1.77 -8.71 25.56
N SER A 350 -0.80 -9.10 24.75
CA SER A 350 -0.37 -10.50 24.66
C SER A 350 0.44 -10.96 25.89
N ILE A 351 0.96 -10.02 26.69
CA ILE A 351 1.64 -10.29 27.96
C ILE A 351 0.64 -10.47 29.12
N THR A 352 0.85 -11.50 29.96
CA THR A 352 0.07 -11.75 31.18
C THR A 352 0.84 -11.42 32.46
N GLY A 353 0.27 -10.58 33.32
CA GLY A 353 0.33 -10.64 34.80
C GLY A 353 1.66 -10.39 35.57
N SER A 354 2.83 -10.59 34.99
CA SER A 354 4.13 -10.39 35.67
C SER A 354 5.26 -9.88 34.77
N ASP A 355 5.16 -10.09 33.46
CA ASP A 355 6.21 -9.71 32.50
C ASP A 355 5.98 -8.32 31.89
N PHE A 356 4.90 -7.63 32.31
CA PHE A 356 4.77 -6.21 31.99
C PHE A 356 5.87 -5.50 32.78
N PRO A 357 6.85 -4.84 32.13
CA PRO A 357 7.82 -4.06 32.87
C PRO A 357 7.02 -3.10 33.76
N PRO A 358 7.28 -3.06 35.08
CA PRO A 358 6.55 -2.17 35.96
C PRO A 358 6.66 -0.78 35.36
N ARG A 359 5.51 -0.19 35.05
CA ARG A 359 5.41 1.15 34.48
C ARG A 359 5.87 2.10 35.58
N GLN A 360 7.19 2.25 35.74
CA GLN A 360 7.75 3.26 36.62
C GLN A 360 7.29 4.59 36.05
N ASP A 361 6.60 5.38 36.87
CA ASP A 361 6.15 6.70 36.47
C ASP A 361 7.35 7.49 35.92
N GLY A 362 7.32 7.77 34.62
CA GLY A 362 8.39 8.47 33.89
C GLY A 362 9.23 7.62 32.93
N ASP A 363 9.26 6.29 33.04
CA ASP A 363 10.03 5.44 32.09
C ASP A 363 9.20 5.05 30.86
N ILE A 364 8.96 6.08 30.07
CA ILE A 364 8.40 6.05 28.73
C ILE A 364 9.10 5.00 27.83
N THR A 365 10.41 4.79 28.03
CA THR A 365 11.25 3.90 27.22
C THR A 365 10.79 2.44 27.28
N SER A 366 10.31 1.99 28.44
CA SER A 366 9.87 0.60 28.65
C SER A 366 8.61 0.24 27.85
N ALA A 367 7.65 1.15 27.74
CA ALA A 367 6.41 0.96 26.99
C ALA A 367 6.66 0.96 25.48
N ASP A 368 7.58 1.79 25.01
CA ASP A 368 7.95 1.84 23.60
C ASP A 368 8.80 0.64 23.21
N GLN A 369 9.74 0.20 24.05
CA GLN A 369 10.45 -1.07 23.86
C GLN A 369 9.48 -2.24 23.73
N TYR A 370 8.43 -2.29 24.57
CA TYR A 370 7.39 -3.31 24.44
C TYR A 370 6.70 -3.22 23.08
N ARG A 371 6.21 -2.05 22.66
CA ARG A 371 5.51 -1.86 21.38
C ARG A 371 6.34 -2.29 20.17
N MET A 372 7.67 -2.19 20.26
CA MET A 372 8.61 -2.65 19.22
C MET A 372 8.91 -4.14 19.26
N SER A 373 8.55 -4.84 20.34
CA SER A 373 8.79 -6.28 20.45
C SER A 373 7.86 -7.07 19.52
N GLU A 374 8.34 -8.25 19.08
CA GLU A 374 7.51 -9.22 18.34
C GLU A 374 6.26 -9.61 19.15
N GLN A 375 6.37 -9.62 20.48
CA GLN A 375 5.27 -9.97 21.37
C GLN A 375 4.13 -8.93 21.30
N ALA A 376 4.44 -7.64 21.27
CA ALA A 376 3.42 -6.60 21.14
C ALA A 376 2.73 -6.61 19.77
N GLN A 377 3.38 -7.14 18.72
CA GLN A 377 2.75 -7.31 17.41
C GLN A 377 1.56 -8.27 17.44
N LEU A 378 1.50 -9.13 18.48
CA LEU A 378 0.40 -10.05 18.76
C LEU A 378 -0.69 -9.45 19.68
N ASP A 379 -0.53 -8.22 20.17
CA ASP A 379 -1.61 -7.54 20.91
C ASP A 379 -2.86 -7.48 20.04
N GLU A 380 -4.03 -7.73 20.64
CA GLU A 380 -5.30 -7.73 19.93
C GLU A 380 -6.14 -6.51 20.30
N PHE A 381 -6.66 -5.84 19.29
CA PHE A 381 -7.55 -4.70 19.41
C PHE A 381 -8.93 -5.11 18.91
N THR A 382 -9.94 -5.04 19.77
CA THR A 382 -11.32 -5.32 19.38
C THR A 382 -12.06 -4.01 19.15
N PHE A 383 -12.55 -3.82 17.92
CA PHE A 383 -13.28 -2.63 17.50
C PHE A 383 -14.78 -2.89 17.48
N GLN A 384 -15.54 -1.92 17.96
CA GLN A 384 -16.99 -1.88 17.81
C GLN A 384 -17.35 -1.12 16.53
N ILE A 385 -18.40 -1.58 15.83
CA ILE A 385 -18.91 -0.93 14.62
C ILE A 385 -20.09 -0.05 15.01
N THR A 386 -19.91 1.27 14.92
CA THR A 386 -20.96 2.22 15.22
C THR A 386 -21.97 2.25 14.07
N LYS A 387 -23.24 1.93 14.37
CA LYS A 387 -24.35 2.16 13.44
C LYS A 387 -24.77 3.62 13.49
N LEU A 388 -24.64 4.30 12.35
CA LEU A 388 -25.01 5.71 12.25
C LEU A 388 -26.53 5.88 12.18
N THR A 389 -27.00 7.04 12.63
CA THR A 389 -28.35 7.51 12.31
C THR A 389 -28.44 7.95 10.85
N SER A 390 -29.67 8.12 10.35
CA SER A 390 -29.88 8.64 8.99
C SER A 390 -29.21 10.00 8.78
N GLN A 391 -29.29 10.88 9.78
CA GLN A 391 -28.67 12.20 9.75
C GLN A 391 -27.14 12.07 9.74
N GLN A 392 -26.56 11.29 10.66
CA GLN A 392 -25.10 11.09 10.70
C GLN A 392 -24.55 10.47 9.41
N THR A 393 -25.30 9.55 8.79
CA THR A 393 -24.92 8.99 7.48
C THR A 393 -24.92 10.06 6.40
N PHE A 394 -25.92 10.95 6.40
CA PHE A 394 -25.98 12.08 5.49
C PHE A 394 -24.87 13.10 5.76
N ASP A 395 -24.53 13.38 7.02
CA ASP A 395 -23.46 14.30 7.39
C ASP A 395 -22.11 13.79 6.86
N VAL A 396 -21.84 12.49 6.99
CA VAL A 396 -20.65 11.85 6.38
C VAL A 396 -20.67 12.03 4.86
N ASN A 397 -21.76 11.69 4.17
CA ASN A 397 -21.85 11.85 2.72
C ASN A 397 -21.72 13.33 2.27
N SER A 398 -22.20 14.27 3.08
CA SER A 398 -22.13 15.70 2.79
C SER A 398 -20.70 16.21 2.78
N VAL A 399 -19.80 15.66 3.60
CA VAL A 399 -18.36 15.97 3.55
C VAL A 399 -17.79 15.61 2.17
N PHE A 400 -18.16 14.46 1.62
CA PHE A 400 -17.69 14.02 0.29
C PHE A 400 -18.23 14.92 -0.82
N LEU A 401 -19.53 15.26 -0.79
CA LEU A 401 -20.13 16.14 -1.80
C LEU A 401 -19.57 17.57 -1.72
N LEU A 402 -19.34 18.09 -0.50
CA LEU A 402 -18.72 19.40 -0.30
C LEU A 402 -17.31 19.46 -0.92
N ASN A 403 -16.53 18.40 -0.72
CA ASN A 403 -15.15 18.34 -1.19
C ASN A 403 -15.01 17.86 -2.64
N GLY A 404 -16.10 17.56 -3.36
CA GLY A 404 -15.99 17.21 -4.78
C GLY A 404 -15.31 18.32 -5.59
N HIS A 405 -14.58 17.97 -6.65
CA HIS A 405 -14.06 18.95 -7.60
C HIS A 405 -15.01 19.08 -8.79
N ASP A 406 -14.94 20.20 -9.52
CA ASP A 406 -15.80 20.43 -10.69
C ASP A 406 -15.44 19.49 -11.86
N ASP A 407 -14.20 19.00 -11.90
CA ASP A 407 -13.70 17.93 -12.78
C ASP A 407 -13.70 16.55 -12.13
N GLY A 408 -14.20 16.46 -10.90
CA GLY A 408 -14.22 15.24 -10.11
C GLY A 408 -15.39 14.32 -10.42
N SER A 409 -15.63 13.37 -9.52
CA SER A 409 -16.70 12.39 -9.71
C SER A 409 -17.25 11.81 -8.42
N VAL A 410 -18.41 11.17 -8.53
CA VAL A 410 -19.07 10.46 -7.42
C VAL A 410 -19.43 9.05 -7.83
N THR A 411 -18.97 8.06 -7.07
CA THR A 411 -19.34 6.65 -7.15
C THR A 411 -20.30 6.27 -6.03
N PHE A 412 -21.34 5.52 -6.39
CA PHE A 412 -22.40 5.08 -5.50
C PHE A 412 -22.90 3.69 -5.93
N ALA A 413 -23.63 2.99 -5.06
CA ALA A 413 -24.09 1.62 -5.34
C ALA A 413 -25.57 1.57 -5.76
N SER A 414 -26.39 2.49 -5.28
CA SER A 414 -27.82 2.56 -5.54
C SER A 414 -28.26 3.91 -6.08
N LYS A 415 -28.95 3.90 -7.24
CA LYS A 415 -29.56 5.10 -7.82
C LYS A 415 -30.60 5.74 -6.89
N GLU A 416 -31.39 4.92 -6.19
CA GLU A 416 -32.42 5.40 -5.26
C GLU A 416 -31.80 6.09 -4.04
N PHE A 417 -30.75 5.52 -3.46
CA PHE A 417 -30.09 6.15 -2.32
C PHE A 417 -29.35 7.40 -2.71
N MET A 418 -28.63 7.38 -3.84
CA MET A 418 -27.95 8.56 -4.35
C MET A 418 -28.94 9.70 -4.62
N MET A 419 -30.12 9.41 -5.19
CA MET A 419 -31.17 10.40 -5.39
C MET A 419 -31.55 11.05 -4.06
N ARG A 420 -31.91 10.25 -3.04
CA ARG A 420 -32.30 10.77 -1.71
C ARG A 420 -31.18 11.56 -1.04
N THR A 421 -29.92 11.12 -1.17
CA THR A 421 -28.76 11.85 -0.65
C THR A 421 -28.62 13.21 -1.32
N LEU A 422 -28.76 13.28 -2.65
CA LEU A 422 -28.71 14.54 -3.38
C LEU A 422 -29.91 15.47 -3.09
N GLU A 423 -31.11 14.92 -2.90
CA GLU A 423 -32.28 15.71 -2.48
C GLU A 423 -32.01 16.41 -1.15
N CYS A 424 -31.50 15.66 -0.17
CA CYS A 424 -31.15 16.21 1.13
C CYS A 424 -29.97 17.19 1.06
N TYR A 425 -29.01 16.96 0.16
CA TYR A 425 -27.83 17.83 0.02
C TYR A 425 -28.13 19.17 -0.67
N THR A 426 -28.99 19.12 -1.69
CA THR A 426 -29.38 20.30 -2.49
C THR A 426 -30.50 21.11 -1.83
N ASP A 427 -31.20 20.55 -0.84
CA ASP A 427 -32.18 21.28 -0.04
C ASP A 427 -31.48 22.34 0.84
N PRO A 428 -31.82 23.64 0.68
CA PRO A 428 -31.22 24.72 1.45
C PRO A 428 -31.46 24.63 2.96
N THR A 429 -32.45 23.84 3.40
CA THR A 429 -32.80 23.69 4.82
C THR A 429 -32.11 22.51 5.52
N SER A 430 -31.63 21.53 4.74
CA SER A 430 -31.20 20.23 5.26
C SER A 430 -29.70 20.11 5.52
N SER A 431 -28.88 20.96 4.90
CA SER A 431 -27.42 20.89 5.01
C SER A 431 -26.89 22.05 5.85
N SER A 432 -26.27 21.71 6.99
CA SER A 432 -25.59 22.67 7.87
C SER A 432 -24.32 23.26 7.27
N LEU A 433 -23.76 22.62 6.25
CA LEU A 433 -22.56 23.06 5.55
C LEU A 433 -22.97 23.94 4.36
N GLU A 434 -22.53 25.19 4.38
CA GLU A 434 -22.61 26.05 3.20
C GLU A 434 -21.65 25.52 2.13
N ASP A 435 -22.21 25.14 0.98
CA ASP A 435 -21.43 24.79 -0.21
C ASP A 435 -21.93 25.70 -1.36
N PRO A 436 -21.10 26.63 -1.86
CA PRO A 436 -21.46 27.48 -2.98
C PRO A 436 -21.61 26.69 -4.30
N HIS A 437 -21.09 25.46 -4.37
CA HIS A 437 -21.05 24.62 -5.57
C HIS A 437 -22.14 23.53 -5.60
N LYS A 438 -23.09 23.49 -4.66
CA LYS A 438 -24.16 22.47 -4.57
C LYS A 438 -24.90 22.22 -5.89
N ARG A 439 -25.08 23.28 -6.70
CA ARG A 439 -25.79 23.23 -7.99
C ARG A 439 -25.18 22.26 -9.00
N ARG A 440 -23.89 21.90 -8.87
CA ARG A 440 -23.25 20.92 -9.77
C ARG A 440 -23.87 19.51 -9.68
N TYR A 441 -24.64 19.24 -8.63
CA TYR A 441 -25.34 17.96 -8.43
C TYR A 441 -26.80 17.96 -8.91
N GLU A 442 -27.38 19.11 -9.27
CA GLU A 442 -28.74 19.20 -9.82
C GLU A 442 -28.95 18.36 -11.10
N PRO A 443 -27.98 18.28 -12.04
CA PRO A 443 -28.11 17.43 -13.22
C PRO A 443 -28.19 15.94 -12.88
N ALA A 444 -27.39 15.47 -11.91
CA ALA A 444 -27.45 14.10 -11.42
C ALA A 444 -28.82 13.80 -10.80
N LEU A 445 -29.29 14.69 -9.92
CA LEU A 445 -30.58 14.54 -9.25
C LEU A 445 -31.73 14.47 -10.28
N SER A 446 -31.70 15.32 -11.30
CA SER A 446 -32.71 15.32 -12.38
C SER A 446 -32.70 14.03 -13.19
N GLN A 447 -31.50 13.51 -13.54
CA GLN A 447 -31.36 12.23 -14.23
C GLN A 447 -31.89 11.06 -13.40
N LEU A 448 -31.54 10.99 -12.12
CA LEU A 448 -31.99 9.92 -11.22
C LEU A 448 -33.52 9.93 -11.06
N ARG A 449 -34.13 11.11 -10.85
CA ARG A 449 -35.59 11.26 -10.77
C ARG A 449 -36.26 10.77 -12.06
N SER A 450 -35.79 11.24 -13.21
CA SER A 450 -36.38 10.84 -14.50
C SER A 450 -36.26 9.34 -14.74
N GLU A 451 -35.14 8.71 -14.38
CA GLU A 451 -34.92 7.29 -14.61
C GLU A 451 -35.78 6.43 -13.67
N LEU A 452 -35.82 6.76 -12.38
CA LEU A 452 -36.61 6.04 -11.39
C LEU A 452 -38.12 6.17 -11.65
N HIS A 453 -38.60 7.35 -12.09
CA HIS A 453 -39.99 7.50 -12.51
C HIS A 453 -40.37 6.63 -13.72
N ARG A 454 -39.46 6.46 -14.69
CA ARG A 454 -39.68 5.56 -15.84
C ARG A 454 -39.81 4.10 -15.41
N LEU A 455 -39.06 3.67 -14.39
CA LEU A 455 -39.12 2.31 -13.85
C LEU A 455 -40.39 2.04 -13.03
N SER A 456 -40.96 3.05 -12.37
CA SER A 456 -42.19 2.92 -11.59
C SER A 456 -43.48 3.04 -12.43
N SER A 457 -43.39 3.49 -13.68
CA SER A 457 -44.55 3.60 -14.56
C SER A 457 -44.91 2.20 -15.08
N PRO A 458 -46.13 1.68 -14.83
CA PRO A 458 -46.53 0.39 -15.37
C PRO A 458 -46.46 0.48 -16.90
N SER A 459 -45.63 -0.37 -17.52
CA SER A 459 -45.63 -0.52 -18.97
C SER A 459 -47.08 -0.68 -19.42
N PRO A 460 -47.59 0.13 -20.38
CA PRO A 460 -48.93 -0.05 -20.88
C PRO A 460 -49.01 -1.48 -21.39
N GLN A 461 -49.88 -2.27 -20.74
CA GLN A 461 -50.18 -3.61 -21.19
C GLN A 461 -50.58 -3.45 -22.65
N THR A 462 -49.82 -4.11 -23.52
CA THR A 462 -50.23 -4.32 -24.90
C THR A 462 -51.55 -5.07 -24.82
N GLU A 463 -52.66 -4.34 -24.89
CA GLU A 463 -53.97 -4.90 -25.18
C GLU A 463 -53.84 -5.57 -26.54
N GLY A 464 -53.60 -6.88 -26.50
CA GLY A 464 -53.63 -7.74 -27.65
C GLY A 464 -55.03 -7.73 -28.21
N ILE A 465 -55.23 -6.88 -29.22
CA ILE A 465 -56.27 -7.00 -30.22
C ILE A 465 -56.31 -8.47 -30.67
N GLY A 466 -57.41 -9.14 -30.34
CA GLY A 466 -57.75 -10.44 -30.88
C GLY A 466 -57.74 -10.37 -32.41
N ARG A 467 -56.85 -11.14 -33.03
CA ARG A 467 -57.03 -11.58 -34.41
C ARG A 467 -57.05 -13.08 -34.40
N ASP A 468 -58.22 -13.59 -34.77
CA ASP A 468 -58.48 -14.95 -35.20
C ASP A 468 -57.37 -15.45 -36.12
N PHE A 469 -56.79 -16.59 -35.76
CA PHE A 469 -56.09 -17.43 -36.72
C PHE A 469 -56.72 -18.83 -36.67
N GLN A 470 -57.38 -19.14 -37.78
CA GLN A 470 -58.05 -20.41 -38.03
C GLN A 470 -57.06 -21.58 -38.07
N ILE A 471 -57.61 -22.69 -37.61
CA ILE A 471 -57.08 -24.05 -37.62
C ILE A 471 -56.90 -24.52 -39.06
N GLY A 472 -55.75 -25.13 -39.34
CA GLY A 472 -55.50 -25.97 -40.51
C GLY A 472 -54.85 -27.27 -40.05
N GLU A 473 -55.60 -28.36 -40.20
CA GLU A 473 -55.24 -29.76 -39.95
C GLU A 473 -54.04 -30.20 -40.82
N THR A 474 -53.21 -31.11 -40.29
CA THR A 474 -52.87 -32.40 -40.92
C THR A 474 -52.09 -33.28 -39.93
N ASP A 475 -52.75 -34.35 -39.50
CA ASP A 475 -52.32 -35.75 -39.33
C ASP A 475 -50.83 -36.09 -39.16
N PHE A 476 -50.51 -36.86 -38.11
CA PHE A 476 -49.93 -38.21 -38.26
C PHE A 476 -50.06 -39.02 -36.95
N GLU A 477 -50.58 -40.24 -37.11
CA GLU A 477 -50.81 -41.29 -36.10
C GLU A 477 -49.53 -41.94 -35.56
N ALA A 478 -49.60 -42.43 -34.31
CA ALA A 478 -49.16 -43.77 -33.83
C ALA A 478 -49.16 -43.76 -32.29
N GLU A 479 -50.21 -44.21 -31.59
CA GLU A 479 -50.43 -45.59 -31.11
C GLU A 479 -49.31 -46.20 -30.24
N LEU A 480 -49.52 -46.22 -28.91
CA LEU A 480 -49.75 -47.43 -28.07
C LEU A 480 -49.33 -47.20 -26.60
N SER A 481 -50.32 -47.26 -25.71
CA SER A 481 -50.19 -47.60 -24.28
C SER A 481 -50.19 -49.14 -24.11
N PRO A 482 -49.86 -49.72 -22.93
CA PRO A 482 -50.88 -49.81 -21.88
C PRO A 482 -50.40 -49.71 -20.41
N THR A 483 -51.34 -49.20 -19.61
CA THR A 483 -51.73 -49.44 -18.21
C THR A 483 -51.34 -50.84 -17.66
N THR A 484 -51.04 -51.09 -16.37
CA THR A 484 -52.02 -51.25 -15.26
C THR A 484 -51.31 -51.67 -13.94
N GLN A 485 -51.80 -51.16 -12.79
CA GLN A 485 -51.95 -51.66 -11.38
C GLN A 485 -51.01 -52.80 -10.84
N ALA A 486 -50.77 -53.07 -9.54
CA ALA A 486 -51.47 -52.83 -8.27
C ALA A 486 -50.56 -53.23 -7.05
N THR A 487 -51.02 -52.89 -5.83
CA THR A 487 -50.88 -53.61 -4.51
C THR A 487 -49.50 -53.76 -3.84
N SER A 488 -49.31 -53.21 -2.62
CA SER A 488 -49.44 -53.85 -1.27
C SER A 488 -48.28 -54.82 -0.96
N SER A 489 -47.66 -54.97 0.21
CA SER A 489 -48.02 -54.71 1.61
C SER A 489 -46.79 -54.98 2.52
N HIS A 490 -46.85 -54.51 3.78
CA HIS A 490 -46.19 -55.07 5.01
C HIS A 490 -44.64 -55.14 5.09
N ALA A 491 -43.93 -55.03 6.22
CA ALA A 491 -44.25 -54.96 7.65
C ALA A 491 -42.93 -54.66 8.43
N VAL A 492 -42.98 -53.82 9.48
CA VAL A 492 -42.71 -54.16 10.90
C VAL A 492 -41.30 -53.81 11.46
N GLY A 493 -41.32 -53.18 12.64
CA GLY A 493 -40.22 -53.10 13.60
C GLY A 493 -40.00 -51.70 14.23
N SER A 494 -40.93 -51.09 14.98
CA SER A 494 -41.00 -51.07 16.48
C SER A 494 -39.63 -50.99 17.18
N SER A 495 -39.30 -50.01 18.05
CA SER A 495 -39.92 -49.66 19.35
C SER A 495 -39.49 -48.22 19.77
N SER A 496 -40.37 -47.30 20.18
CA SER A 496 -40.85 -47.03 21.56
C SER A 496 -39.71 -46.87 22.60
N THR A 497 -39.66 -45.90 23.52
CA THR A 497 -40.69 -45.31 24.40
C THR A 497 -40.03 -44.11 25.13
N ALA A 498 -40.70 -42.95 25.24
CA ALA A 498 -41.35 -42.40 26.47
C ALA A 498 -40.37 -41.88 27.54
N ALA A 499 -40.56 -40.81 28.31
CA ALA A 499 -41.61 -39.80 28.52
C ALA A 499 -40.96 -38.57 29.22
N GLY A 500 -41.62 -37.41 29.22
CA GLY A 500 -41.25 -36.21 30.04
C GLY A 500 -41.54 -36.39 31.54
N PRO A 501 -41.88 -35.35 32.34
CA PRO A 501 -41.97 -33.90 32.06
C PRO A 501 -41.46 -32.99 33.23
N HIS A 502 -41.71 -31.67 33.10
CA HIS A 502 -41.70 -30.60 34.14
C HIS A 502 -40.38 -30.12 34.77
N ALA A 503 -40.12 -28.79 34.71
CA ALA A 503 -40.27 -27.87 35.86
C ALA A 503 -39.72 -26.46 35.56
N SER A 504 -40.33 -25.50 36.25
CA SER A 504 -40.26 -24.04 36.08
C SER A 504 -39.05 -23.36 36.75
N LEU A 505 -38.85 -22.10 36.33
CA LEU A 505 -38.44 -20.92 37.13
C LEU A 505 -37.12 -20.96 37.92
N ARG A 506 -36.19 -20.06 37.55
CA ARG A 506 -35.45 -19.24 38.53
C ARG A 506 -35.04 -17.88 37.94
N LEU A 507 -35.78 -16.86 38.36
CA LEU A 507 -35.35 -15.46 38.42
C LEU A 507 -34.18 -15.35 39.40
N SER A 508 -33.11 -14.66 39.03
CA SER A 508 -32.19 -14.07 40.01
C SER A 508 -31.98 -12.60 39.67
N LYS A 509 -32.54 -11.75 40.54
CA LYS A 509 -32.23 -10.33 40.68
C LYS A 509 -30.85 -10.22 41.31
N ARG A 510 -29.97 -9.37 40.78
CA ARG A 510 -28.91 -8.76 41.59
C ARG A 510 -28.74 -7.30 41.21
N SER A 511 -29.44 -6.48 41.96
CA SER A 511 -29.20 -5.04 42.09
C SER A 511 -27.91 -4.84 42.89
N LYS A 512 -27.00 -4.00 42.40
CA LYS A 512 -26.00 -3.33 43.23
C LYS A 512 -25.96 -1.85 42.86
N LYS A 513 -26.60 -1.10 43.76
CA LYS A 513 -26.50 0.32 44.05
C LYS A 513 -25.05 0.67 44.38
N LEU A 514 -24.46 1.69 43.75
CA LEU A 514 -23.32 2.40 44.33
C LEU A 514 -23.34 3.89 43.93
N ASN A 515 -23.88 4.66 44.87
CA ASN A 515 -23.50 5.99 45.35
C ASN A 515 -22.88 7.00 44.38
N SER A 516 -23.69 8.02 44.11
CA SER A 516 -23.33 9.39 43.79
C SER A 516 -22.54 10.05 44.92
N SER A 517 -21.40 10.66 44.60
CA SER A 517 -20.76 11.68 45.44
C SER A 517 -20.75 13.01 44.68
N THR A 518 -21.68 13.86 45.09
CA THR A 518 -21.77 15.28 44.77
C THR A 518 -20.65 16.03 45.47
N VAL A 519 -19.88 16.83 44.74
CA VAL A 519 -19.05 17.90 45.30
C VAL A 519 -19.46 19.20 44.61
N GLN A 520 -20.20 20.02 45.35
CA GLN A 520 -20.39 21.44 45.07
C GLN A 520 -19.13 22.19 45.51
N LEU A 521 -18.61 23.07 44.66
CA LEU A 521 -17.80 24.20 45.10
C LEU A 521 -18.20 25.42 44.28
N ALA A 522 -18.51 26.49 45.01
CA ALA A 522 -19.11 27.71 44.54
C ALA A 522 -18.06 28.73 44.11
N GLY A 523 -18.44 29.54 43.12
CA GLY A 523 -18.24 31.00 43.08
C GLY A 523 -16.85 31.53 42.74
N SER A 524 -16.76 32.28 41.64
CA SER A 524 -16.62 33.76 41.69
C SER A 524 -16.28 34.34 40.32
N GLY A 525 -16.78 35.55 40.05
CA GLY A 525 -16.01 36.55 39.30
C GLY A 525 -16.39 36.80 37.85
N ALA A 526 -17.40 37.64 37.64
CA ALA A 526 -17.65 38.33 36.38
C ALA A 526 -16.55 39.37 36.10
N GLY A 527 -16.13 39.48 34.83
CA GLY A 527 -15.18 40.48 34.36
C GLY A 527 -15.34 40.73 32.87
N THR A 528 -16.23 41.65 32.52
CA THR A 528 -16.47 42.18 31.18
C THR A 528 -15.27 43.01 30.71
N ILE A 529 -14.66 42.68 29.56
CA ILE A 529 -13.73 43.55 28.86
C ILE A 529 -14.11 43.61 27.37
N ALA A 530 -14.36 44.83 26.90
CA ALA A 530 -14.72 45.19 25.54
C ALA A 530 -13.52 45.08 24.56
N PRO A 531 -13.76 44.85 23.26
CA PRO A 531 -12.71 44.91 22.24
C PRO A 531 -12.45 46.35 21.75
N PRO A 532 -11.20 46.73 21.46
CA PRO A 532 -10.88 47.99 20.78
C PRO A 532 -10.99 47.88 19.25
N PRO A 533 -11.03 49.02 18.54
CA PRO A 533 -11.73 49.16 17.27
C PRO A 533 -10.89 48.89 16.02
N SER A 534 -11.63 48.65 14.96
CA SER A 534 -11.24 48.59 13.56
C SER A 534 -10.58 49.88 13.05
N HIS A 535 -9.62 49.74 12.14
CA HIS A 535 -9.31 50.76 11.15
C HIS A 535 -9.01 50.16 9.75
N PRO A 536 -9.27 50.93 8.68
CA PRO A 536 -9.53 50.43 7.34
C PRO A 536 -8.32 50.60 6.42
N SER A 537 -8.20 49.75 5.41
CA SER A 537 -7.40 49.96 4.19
C SER A 537 -7.70 48.77 3.27
N GLY A 538 -8.00 48.89 2.00
CA GLY A 538 -7.95 49.98 1.05
C GLY A 538 -8.02 49.29 -0.30
N SER A 539 -9.12 49.49 -1.03
CA SER A 539 -9.35 48.94 -2.35
C SER A 539 -8.33 49.51 -3.35
N THR A 540 -7.65 48.65 -4.10
CA THR A 540 -7.09 49.04 -5.40
C THR A 540 -7.47 47.98 -6.43
N GLN A 541 -8.41 48.36 -7.30
CA GLN A 541 -8.72 47.65 -8.53
C GLN A 541 -7.54 47.76 -9.49
N ALA A 542 -7.12 46.65 -10.07
CA ALA A 542 -6.34 46.65 -11.30
C ALA A 542 -6.93 45.59 -12.24
N SER A 543 -7.49 46.08 -13.33
CA SER A 543 -8.01 45.32 -14.46
C SER A 543 -6.87 44.89 -15.37
N ALA A 544 -6.83 43.61 -15.78
CA ALA A 544 -6.07 43.11 -16.93
C ALA A 544 -6.69 41.76 -17.35
N SER A 545 -7.57 41.79 -18.36
CA SER A 545 -7.30 41.38 -19.76
C SER A 545 -7.23 39.86 -19.95
N GLU A 546 -8.34 39.34 -20.46
CA GLU A 546 -8.55 37.95 -20.89
C GLU A 546 -7.58 37.57 -22.03
N GLY A 547 -6.75 36.56 -21.79
CA GLY A 547 -5.92 35.89 -22.78
C GLY A 547 -6.39 34.45 -22.97
N ARG A 548 -7.10 34.20 -24.07
CA ARG A 548 -7.62 32.90 -24.52
C ARG A 548 -6.45 32.01 -24.97
N LEU A 549 -6.29 30.82 -24.38
CA LEU A 549 -5.35 29.80 -24.85
C LEU A 549 -6.06 28.44 -24.99
N ASP A 550 -6.11 27.95 -26.24
CA ASP A 550 -6.50 26.59 -26.59
C ASP A 550 -5.38 25.58 -26.25
N PRO A 551 -5.71 24.34 -25.83
CA PRO A 551 -4.71 23.33 -25.52
C PRO A 551 -4.35 22.49 -26.76
N PHE A 552 -3.08 22.58 -27.19
CA PHE A 552 -2.48 21.62 -28.12
C PHE A 552 -1.64 20.59 -27.35
N THR A 553 -2.10 19.35 -27.33
CA THR A 553 -1.32 18.17 -26.92
C THR A 553 -0.36 17.80 -28.05
N ARG A 554 0.96 17.87 -27.81
CA ARG A 554 1.97 17.19 -28.63
C ARG A 554 2.71 16.14 -27.80
N PRO A 555 3.05 14.98 -28.38
CA PRO A 555 3.75 13.91 -27.70
C PRO A 555 5.23 14.27 -27.49
N VAL A 556 5.72 14.02 -26.27
CA VAL A 556 7.13 14.15 -25.88
C VAL A 556 7.93 13.03 -26.53
N SER A 557 8.95 13.38 -27.31
CA SER A 557 9.92 12.43 -27.84
C SER A 557 10.93 12.03 -26.77
N GLU A 558 11.09 10.74 -26.52
CA GLU A 558 12.13 10.20 -25.62
C GLU A 558 13.53 10.58 -26.10
N SER A 559 14.22 11.45 -25.35
CA SER A 559 15.63 11.72 -25.54
C SER A 559 16.46 10.58 -24.96
N LYS A 560 17.44 10.08 -25.73
CA LYS A 560 18.49 9.19 -25.23
C LYS A 560 19.16 9.80 -23.98
N PRO A 561 19.64 8.99 -23.03
CA PRO A 561 20.40 9.50 -21.88
C PRO A 561 21.52 10.41 -22.41
N SER A 562 21.59 11.65 -21.91
CA SER A 562 22.62 12.59 -22.30
C SER A 562 23.99 12.04 -21.94
N ASP A 563 25.00 12.27 -22.80
CA ASP A 563 26.39 11.86 -22.57
C ASP A 563 26.92 12.33 -21.20
N GLN A 564 26.37 13.44 -20.69
CA GLN A 564 26.63 13.99 -19.34
C GLN A 564 26.32 13.02 -18.19
N HIS A 565 25.27 12.19 -18.30
CA HIS A 565 24.97 11.21 -17.24
C HIS A 565 25.98 10.07 -17.21
N ILE A 566 26.51 9.68 -18.38
CA ILE A 566 27.53 8.63 -18.48
C ILE A 566 28.85 9.15 -17.91
N GLU A 567 29.24 10.39 -18.25
CA GLU A 567 30.43 11.04 -17.70
C GLU A 567 30.35 11.20 -16.17
N ALA A 568 29.21 11.62 -15.62
CA ALA A 568 29.02 11.75 -14.17
C ALA A 568 29.11 10.42 -13.42
N LEU A 569 28.62 9.32 -14.03
CA LEU A 569 28.74 7.98 -13.46
C LEU A 569 30.19 7.47 -13.52
N ASP A 570 30.93 7.79 -14.59
CA ASP A 570 32.35 7.45 -14.76
C ASP A 570 33.22 8.18 -13.73
N GLU A 571 32.95 9.48 -13.52
CA GLU A 571 33.60 10.29 -12.49
C GLU A 571 33.31 9.76 -11.08
N LEU A 572 32.05 9.44 -10.78
CA LEU A 572 31.68 8.86 -9.48
C LEU A 572 32.34 7.50 -9.24
N MET A 573 32.37 6.62 -10.25
CA MET A 573 33.11 5.36 -10.15
C MET A 573 34.59 5.61 -9.88
N THR A 574 35.20 6.56 -10.60
CA THR A 574 36.60 6.95 -10.40
C THR A 574 36.84 7.48 -8.99
N ASP A 575 35.94 8.29 -8.44
CA ASP A 575 36.06 8.85 -7.09
C ASP A 575 35.93 7.78 -6.00
N ILE A 576 35.09 6.77 -6.23
CA ILE A 576 34.99 5.62 -5.33
C ILE A 576 36.22 4.71 -5.44
N ILE A 577 36.75 4.51 -6.65
CA ILE A 577 37.97 3.75 -6.92
C ILE A 577 39.19 4.41 -6.30
N THR A 578 39.28 5.73 -6.40
CA THR A 578 40.38 6.52 -5.85
C THR A 578 40.22 6.84 -4.36
N ARG A 579 39.15 6.34 -3.70
CA ARG A 579 38.79 6.59 -2.29
C ARG A 579 38.66 8.09 -1.95
N LYS A 580 38.26 8.91 -2.91
CA LYS A 580 37.82 10.30 -2.63
C LYS A 580 36.47 10.30 -1.88
N VAL A 581 35.72 9.22 -1.99
CA VAL A 581 34.52 8.93 -1.19
C VAL A 581 34.87 7.89 -0.12
N SER A 582 34.56 8.18 1.14
CA SER A 582 34.71 7.25 2.26
C SER A 582 33.45 6.39 2.43
N PHE A 583 33.65 5.13 2.82
CA PHE A 583 32.57 4.17 3.08
C PHE A 583 32.74 3.57 4.46
N SER A 584 31.64 3.13 5.08
CA SER A 584 31.67 2.52 6.42
C SER A 584 32.34 1.14 6.41
N SER A 585 32.43 0.48 5.25
CA SER A 585 33.08 -0.83 5.07
C SER A 585 33.49 -1.07 3.62
N SER A 586 34.39 -2.03 3.39
CA SER A 586 34.75 -2.52 2.04
C SER A 586 33.57 -3.21 1.35
N TYR A 587 32.64 -3.79 2.12
CA TYR A 587 31.36 -4.29 1.60
C TYR A 587 30.53 -3.17 0.99
N GLU A 588 30.32 -2.09 1.73
CA GLU A 588 29.50 -0.97 1.26
C GLU A 588 30.11 -0.36 -0.01
N GLN A 589 31.43 -0.20 -0.02
CA GLN A 589 32.16 0.24 -1.20
C GLN A 589 31.94 -0.71 -2.40
N GLY A 590 32.13 -2.01 -2.21
CA GLY A 590 31.91 -3.04 -3.25
C GLY A 590 30.45 -3.10 -3.74
N TYR A 591 29.49 -2.91 -2.85
CA TYR A 591 28.06 -2.87 -3.15
C TYR A 591 27.69 -1.66 -4.00
N LYS A 592 28.17 -0.47 -3.62
CA LYS A 592 27.94 0.76 -4.37
C LYS A 592 28.59 0.72 -5.74
N LEU A 593 29.81 0.18 -5.83
CA LEU A 593 30.48 -0.06 -7.12
C LEU A 593 29.74 -1.08 -7.97
N TYR A 594 29.23 -2.17 -7.39
CA TYR A 594 28.44 -3.16 -8.12
C TYR A 594 27.14 -2.54 -8.68
N ILE A 595 26.47 -1.67 -7.91
CA ILE A 595 25.30 -0.93 -8.38
C ILE A 595 25.66 -0.01 -9.54
N LEU A 596 26.73 0.79 -9.41
CA LEU A 596 27.17 1.70 -10.48
C LEU A 596 27.57 0.92 -11.74
N PHE A 597 28.35 -0.15 -11.57
CA PHE A 597 28.75 -1.10 -12.60
C PHE A 597 27.54 -1.65 -13.37
N THR A 598 26.50 -2.09 -12.66
CA THR A 598 25.30 -2.67 -13.27
C THR A 598 24.38 -1.61 -13.89
N ALA A 599 24.48 -0.35 -13.47
CA ALA A 599 23.62 0.75 -13.93
C ALA A 599 24.09 1.33 -15.27
N VAL A 600 25.39 1.27 -15.57
CA VAL A 600 25.98 1.72 -16.82
C VAL A 600 25.75 0.63 -17.90
N GLN A 601 24.74 0.81 -18.76
CA GLN A 601 24.56 -0.03 -19.94
C GLN A 601 24.99 0.69 -21.24
N PRO A 602 25.74 0.02 -22.14
CA PRO A 602 26.49 -1.21 -21.89
C PRO A 602 27.74 -0.93 -21.03
N PRO A 603 28.29 -1.95 -20.32
CA PRO A 603 29.56 -1.86 -19.58
C PRO A 603 30.80 -1.49 -20.42
N THR A 604 30.63 -1.15 -21.69
CA THR A 604 31.69 -1.01 -22.70
C THR A 604 32.59 0.20 -22.51
N VAL A 605 32.21 1.19 -21.70
CA VAL A 605 32.92 2.48 -21.60
C VAL A 605 34.00 2.47 -20.51
N HIS A 606 33.73 1.92 -19.33
CA HIS A 606 34.70 1.95 -18.20
C HIS A 606 35.53 0.64 -18.13
N PRO A 607 36.87 0.69 -18.15
CA PRO A 607 37.74 -0.50 -18.08
C PRO A 607 37.49 -1.41 -16.85
N PHE A 608 37.36 -0.84 -15.65
CA PHE A 608 36.97 -1.56 -14.42
C PHE A 608 35.67 -2.36 -14.58
N ALA A 609 34.61 -1.75 -15.13
CA ALA A 609 33.32 -2.41 -15.34
C ALA A 609 33.46 -3.64 -16.25
N LYS A 610 34.19 -3.48 -17.37
CA LYS A 610 34.46 -4.58 -18.30
C LYS A 610 35.24 -5.72 -17.66
N ASP A 611 36.20 -5.41 -16.80
CA ASP A 611 36.98 -6.40 -16.07
C ASP A 611 36.14 -7.14 -15.03
N CYS A 612 35.35 -6.41 -14.24
CA CYS A 612 34.42 -6.99 -13.28
C CYS A 612 33.37 -7.89 -13.95
N ASP A 613 32.79 -7.48 -15.08
CA ASP A 613 31.81 -8.29 -15.82
C ASP A 613 32.40 -9.61 -16.33
N ARG A 614 33.59 -9.52 -16.94
CA ARG A 614 34.34 -10.68 -17.43
C ARG A 614 34.69 -11.65 -16.29
N MET A 615 35.15 -11.11 -15.17
CA MET A 615 35.50 -11.90 -13.99
C MET A 615 34.25 -12.53 -13.35
N LEU A 616 33.18 -11.76 -13.19
CA LEU A 616 31.91 -12.24 -12.64
C LEU A 616 31.29 -13.33 -13.50
N SER A 617 31.30 -13.16 -14.82
CA SER A 617 30.85 -14.19 -15.78
C SER A 617 31.67 -15.47 -15.66
N SER A 618 33.00 -15.36 -15.51
CA SER A 618 33.87 -16.52 -15.30
C SER A 618 33.58 -17.23 -13.98
N ILE A 619 33.39 -16.47 -12.89
CA ILE A 619 33.05 -17.00 -11.56
C ILE A 619 31.72 -17.73 -11.61
N ILE A 620 30.69 -17.09 -12.17
CA ILE A 620 29.35 -17.67 -12.29
C ILE A 620 29.43 -18.97 -13.07
N SER A 621 30.12 -18.99 -14.21
CA SER A 621 30.28 -20.21 -15.01
C SER A 621 30.98 -21.33 -14.22
N ARG A 622 32.07 -21.04 -13.50
CA ARG A 622 32.76 -22.02 -12.63
C ARG A 622 31.85 -22.50 -11.50
N PHE A 623 31.08 -21.59 -10.93
CA PHE A 623 30.18 -21.89 -9.82
C PHE A 623 29.00 -22.75 -10.27
N GLU A 624 28.40 -22.47 -11.43
CA GLU A 624 27.38 -23.31 -12.08
C GLU A 624 27.89 -24.73 -12.34
N GLN A 625 29.15 -24.88 -12.78
CA GLN A 625 29.76 -26.18 -13.04
C GLN A 625 29.98 -27.00 -11.76
N LEU A 626 30.29 -26.36 -10.63
CA LEU A 626 30.51 -27.03 -9.35
C LEU A 626 29.20 -27.53 -8.73
N LEU A 627 28.08 -26.92 -9.09
CA LEU A 627 26.80 -27.22 -8.48
C LEU A 627 25.99 -28.19 -9.33
N LYS A 628 25.34 -29.14 -8.68
CA LYS A 628 24.30 -29.94 -9.34
C LYS A 628 23.18 -29.01 -9.81
N PRO A 629 22.53 -29.32 -10.95
CA PRO A 629 21.34 -28.58 -11.39
C PRO A 629 20.27 -28.61 -10.29
N PRO A 630 19.50 -27.52 -10.11
CA PRO A 630 18.50 -27.43 -9.07
C PRO A 630 17.47 -28.56 -9.21
N ASN A 631 17.02 -29.10 -8.08
CA ASN A 631 16.08 -30.21 -8.05
C ASN A 631 14.78 -29.78 -8.76
N ARG A 632 14.42 -30.44 -9.87
CA ARG A 632 13.28 -30.06 -10.74
C ARG A 632 11.92 -29.98 -10.00
N ARG A 633 11.79 -30.59 -8.82
CA ARG A 633 10.59 -30.51 -7.97
C ARG A 633 10.46 -29.18 -7.22
N VAL A 634 11.57 -28.47 -7.03
CA VAL A 634 11.60 -27.09 -6.56
C VAL A 634 11.72 -26.22 -7.81
N ARG A 635 10.64 -26.04 -8.58
CA ARG A 635 10.65 -25.00 -9.61
C ARG A 635 10.77 -23.66 -8.87
N PRO A 636 11.87 -22.91 -9.00
CA PRO A 636 11.89 -21.56 -8.48
C PRO A 636 10.84 -20.81 -9.30
N ARG A 637 9.85 -20.20 -8.65
CA ARG A 637 9.44 -18.91 -9.17
C ARG A 637 10.66 -18.04 -8.95
N PRO A 638 11.28 -17.46 -9.99
CA PRO A 638 12.28 -16.43 -9.73
C PRO A 638 11.58 -15.41 -8.83
N TYR A 639 12.06 -15.28 -7.60
CA TYR A 639 11.82 -14.06 -6.84
C TYR A 639 12.47 -12.98 -7.70
N ALA A 640 11.68 -12.34 -8.56
CA ALA A 640 12.18 -11.36 -9.52
C ALA A 640 12.79 -10.14 -8.81
N SER A 641 12.64 -10.07 -7.49
CA SER A 641 13.03 -8.96 -6.62
C SER A 641 13.35 -9.42 -5.19
N SER A 642 14.17 -10.47 -5.02
CA SER A 642 14.90 -10.50 -3.74
C SER A 642 15.86 -9.31 -3.76
N PRO A 643 15.81 -8.38 -2.79
CA PRO A 643 16.76 -7.28 -2.74
C PRO A 643 18.16 -7.88 -2.75
N VAL A 644 19.08 -7.24 -3.48
CA VAL A 644 20.51 -7.45 -3.24
C VAL A 644 20.69 -7.38 -1.72
N PRO A 645 21.30 -8.38 -1.06
CA PRO A 645 21.40 -8.40 0.40
C PRO A 645 21.80 -7.01 0.91
N HIS A 646 20.95 -6.41 1.76
CA HIS A 646 21.16 -5.05 2.24
C HIS A 646 22.41 -5.04 3.15
N PRO A 647 23.17 -3.93 3.25
CA PRO A 647 24.32 -3.80 4.14
C PRO A 647 23.88 -3.77 5.61
N ARG A 648 23.52 -4.92 6.15
CA ARG A 648 23.79 -5.27 7.54
C ARG A 648 24.67 -6.50 7.47
N VAL A 649 25.95 -6.20 7.28
CA VAL A 649 27.01 -7.15 6.99
C VAL A 649 27.23 -8.00 8.24
N ASP A 650 26.89 -9.26 8.14
CA ASP A 650 27.54 -10.28 8.94
C ASP A 650 28.95 -10.44 8.35
N GLN A 651 29.98 -9.95 9.07
CA GLN A 651 31.38 -10.05 8.65
C GLN A 651 31.75 -11.50 8.29
N GLN A 652 31.14 -12.48 8.95
CA GLN A 652 31.37 -13.90 8.68
C GLN A 652 30.90 -14.30 7.27
N ARG A 653 29.75 -13.77 6.83
CA ARG A 653 29.25 -14.00 5.47
C ARG A 653 30.14 -13.38 4.41
N TRP A 654 30.66 -12.18 4.68
CA TRP A 654 31.60 -11.53 3.77
C TRP A 654 32.89 -12.35 3.64
N ASP A 655 33.47 -12.77 4.76
CA ASP A 655 34.69 -13.58 4.77
C ASP A 655 34.48 -14.94 4.09
N LEU A 656 33.31 -15.55 4.26
CA LEU A 656 32.92 -16.79 3.58
C LEU A 656 32.84 -16.61 2.06
N LEU A 657 32.22 -15.53 1.59
CA LEU A 657 32.08 -15.24 0.16
C LEU A 657 33.44 -14.90 -0.47
N ILE A 658 34.30 -14.18 0.24
CA ILE A 658 35.68 -13.92 -0.17
C ILE A 658 36.48 -15.23 -0.26
N THR A 659 36.32 -16.11 0.72
CA THR A 659 36.93 -17.45 0.72
C THR A 659 36.44 -18.27 -0.48
N LEU A 660 35.14 -18.22 -0.76
CA LEU A 660 34.53 -18.90 -1.92
C LEU A 660 35.10 -18.37 -3.24
N LEU A 661 35.23 -17.05 -3.40
CA LEU A 661 35.88 -16.46 -4.58
C LEU A 661 37.33 -16.93 -4.72
N THR A 662 38.06 -16.97 -3.61
CA THR A 662 39.44 -17.48 -3.57
C THR A 662 39.52 -18.93 -4.04
N MET A 663 38.58 -19.77 -3.58
CA MET A 663 38.46 -21.16 -3.99
C MET A 663 38.06 -21.33 -5.46
N LEU A 664 37.31 -20.37 -6.02
CA LEU A 664 36.96 -20.32 -7.46
C LEU A 664 38.11 -19.82 -8.34
N GLY A 665 39.28 -19.55 -7.75
CA GLY A 665 40.52 -19.21 -8.45
C GLY A 665 40.78 -17.70 -8.55
N LEU A 666 40.13 -16.88 -7.72
CA LEU A 666 40.40 -15.44 -7.60
C LEU A 666 41.28 -15.14 -6.40
N GLY A 667 42.58 -14.93 -6.63
CA GLY A 667 43.52 -14.53 -5.57
C GLY A 667 44.71 -15.46 -5.36
N SER A 668 45.14 -16.22 -6.36
CA SER A 668 46.47 -16.83 -6.34
C SER A 668 47.41 -16.05 -7.25
N ALA A 669 47.99 -15.00 -6.69
CA ALA A 669 49.23 -14.44 -7.20
C ALA A 669 50.08 -14.06 -5.99
N GLU A 670 51.05 -14.92 -5.66
CA GLU A 670 52.21 -14.57 -4.86
C GLU A 670 53.07 -13.55 -5.65
N ASN A 671 52.53 -12.36 -5.91
CA ASN A 671 53.23 -11.32 -6.65
C ASN A 671 53.20 -10.03 -5.83
N PRO A 672 54.21 -9.80 -4.97
CA PRO A 672 54.29 -8.59 -4.18
C PRO A 672 54.76 -7.45 -5.09
N ARG A 673 53.84 -6.81 -5.81
CA ARG A 673 54.12 -5.54 -6.50
C ARG A 673 52.93 -4.58 -6.38
N ASN A 674 53.27 -3.37 -5.94
CA ASN A 674 52.48 -2.14 -5.93
C ASN A 674 51.24 -2.10 -5.02
N ALA A 675 51.26 -1.20 -4.03
CA ALA A 675 50.11 -0.89 -3.16
C ALA A 675 48.86 -0.37 -3.91
N LEU A 676 48.98 -0.05 -5.20
CA LEU A 676 47.86 0.30 -6.08
C LEU A 676 47.16 -0.95 -6.64
N GLU A 677 47.90 -2.03 -6.90
CA GLU A 677 47.37 -3.32 -7.36
C GLU A 677 46.60 -4.02 -6.22
N ASP A 678 47.12 -3.97 -4.99
CA ASP A 678 46.42 -4.49 -3.80
C ASP A 678 45.06 -3.81 -3.58
N ARG A 679 44.99 -2.48 -3.83
CA ARG A 679 43.75 -1.70 -3.70
C ARG A 679 42.74 -2.04 -4.79
N TRP A 680 43.21 -2.21 -6.02
CA TRP A 680 42.39 -2.64 -7.14
C TRP A 680 41.81 -4.04 -6.89
N GLU A 681 42.62 -4.96 -6.38
CA GLU A 681 42.17 -6.32 -6.04
C GLU A 681 41.10 -6.32 -4.94
N GLU A 682 41.28 -5.57 -3.86
CA GLU A 682 40.31 -5.49 -2.76
C GLU A 682 38.93 -5.03 -3.26
N MET A 683 38.93 -4.01 -4.11
CA MET A 683 37.74 -3.45 -4.71
C MET A 683 37.03 -4.39 -5.67
N VAL A 684 37.80 -4.99 -6.59
CA VAL A 684 37.27 -5.98 -7.54
C VAL A 684 36.67 -7.15 -6.78
N ARG A 685 37.32 -7.64 -5.72
CA ARG A 685 36.77 -8.69 -4.85
C ARG A 685 35.43 -8.27 -4.27
N GLY A 686 35.30 -7.04 -3.77
CA GLY A 686 34.04 -6.57 -3.21
C GLY A 686 32.88 -6.56 -4.22
N VAL A 687 33.14 -6.07 -5.43
CA VAL A 687 32.15 -6.08 -6.54
C VAL A 687 31.76 -7.51 -6.93
N LEU A 688 32.75 -8.40 -7.03
CA LEU A 688 32.53 -9.80 -7.40
C LEU A 688 31.76 -10.58 -6.34
N VAL A 689 31.98 -10.28 -5.04
CA VAL A 689 31.20 -10.88 -3.96
C VAL A 689 29.74 -10.48 -4.10
N VAL A 690 29.47 -9.17 -4.21
CA VAL A 690 28.08 -8.68 -4.32
C VAL A 690 27.40 -9.21 -5.57
N GLY A 691 28.12 -9.24 -6.70
CA GLY A 691 27.63 -9.82 -7.95
C GLY A 691 27.33 -11.31 -7.84
N LEU A 692 28.22 -12.09 -7.25
CA LEU A 692 28.00 -13.53 -7.05
C LEU A 692 26.82 -13.77 -6.10
N SER A 693 26.74 -13.05 -4.99
CA SER A 693 25.61 -13.15 -4.06
C SER A 693 24.28 -12.82 -4.73
N THR A 694 24.23 -11.74 -5.53
CA THR A 694 23.05 -11.35 -6.29
C THR A 694 22.65 -12.46 -7.27
N TRP A 695 23.63 -13.03 -7.97
CA TRP A 695 23.38 -14.13 -8.89
C TRP A 695 22.87 -15.39 -8.18
N ILE A 696 23.44 -15.76 -7.03
CA ILE A 696 23.02 -16.94 -6.25
C ILE A 696 21.58 -16.78 -5.78
N VAL A 697 21.24 -15.63 -5.21
CA VAL A 697 19.87 -15.35 -4.75
C VAL A 697 18.87 -15.46 -5.90
N LYS A 698 19.23 -14.94 -7.07
CA LYS A 698 18.36 -14.93 -8.26
C LYS A 698 18.22 -16.31 -8.91
N ASN A 699 19.31 -17.05 -9.05
CA ASN A 699 19.36 -18.27 -9.88
C ASN A 699 19.42 -19.56 -9.06
N ARG A 700 19.84 -19.49 -7.80
CA ARG A 700 20.05 -20.61 -6.87
C ARG A 700 19.45 -20.34 -5.47
N PRO A 701 18.14 -20.05 -5.38
CA PRO A 701 17.50 -19.80 -4.09
C PRO A 701 17.54 -21.01 -3.15
N ASP A 702 17.78 -22.22 -3.68
CA ASP A 702 18.05 -23.43 -2.90
C ASP A 702 19.32 -23.32 -2.03
N MET A 703 20.25 -22.44 -2.39
CA MET A 703 21.49 -22.19 -1.66
C MET A 703 21.43 -20.97 -0.74
N ALA A 704 20.43 -20.10 -0.89
CA ALA A 704 20.30 -18.90 -0.09
C ALA A 704 20.22 -19.17 1.44
N PRO A 705 19.52 -20.22 1.92
CA PRO A 705 19.51 -20.56 3.35
C PRO A 705 20.89 -20.98 3.88
N SER A 706 21.69 -21.69 3.08
CA SER A 706 23.04 -22.12 3.45
C SER A 706 24.03 -20.95 3.50
N LEU A 707 23.77 -19.87 2.75
CA LEU A 707 24.49 -18.59 2.88
C LEU A 707 23.95 -17.72 4.02
N HIS A 708 22.81 -18.08 4.62
CA HIS A 708 22.25 -17.40 5.78
C HIS A 708 22.70 -18.05 7.10
N LEU A 709 22.96 -19.36 7.09
CA LEU A 709 23.38 -20.17 8.25
C LEU A 709 24.91 -20.25 8.45
N ALA A 710 25.69 -19.90 7.43
CA ALA A 710 27.13 -19.75 7.48
C ALA A 710 27.50 -18.27 7.44
#